data_AF-A0A316VWQ2-F1
#
_entry.id   AF-A0A316VWQ2-F1
#
_cell.length_a   1.000
_cell.length_b   1.000
_cell.length_c   1.000
_cell.angle_alpha   90.00
_cell.angle_beta   90.00
_cell.angle_gamma   90.00
#
_symmetry.space_group_name_H-M   'P 1'
#
loop_
_entity.id
_entity.type
_entity.pdbx_description
1 polymer ?
#
loop_
_entity_poly.entity_id
_entity_poly.type
_entity_poly.pdbx_seq_one_letter_code
_entity_poly.pdbx_strand_id
1 'polypeptide(L)'
;MAGAQEISSGEEAVSSQSFPRKGSETSSTSAASHNGLSASSIAPNGSSATSSAVDVTTPSVSSRSSRLSSLEKDDSSEALQRIRKRSSLSRAGSPRSRSESGFFAAARTQEKGIQSGETRSSALPVGALSAGFLAKLVQGVVDSLEDRLENLASRPDWIGTAASLTLERGYWIEDRIAEEEILRREAIGGIDNMWLLLSDTTSSFNPVCTATFVFKEPPTLDKIKEALKVQSDLFPKYKQKLANVGRKWHGAHFVDDPDWNVNRHVSIQRLPEPASKKELEEYTARFIAKDWDFDKPLWESVIFDNFVDAQRGAKGAMVTRGHHTLTDGQGFCLSLLSATSFRPELERLLNDGASTLRLARRGRAKPSKLHKALKPLDKFQNTLFLQLAMLALFWSMWIVSLVADAYGSIEQGLVIGFWWLFTAWRQRYATTTYHGPRVKGKEFSTSKAFEMDDIKTIQKAFSGPTPGGIIDQISGRRGKYISGHITLNDVLCTVIADAIIDEMDDMDEDPAHHPPGLFSWIQRSANALLPSRIALMIPISIRPISNTSMSNWSTGSIAYLPCGSAKEGLPTGAKAMHRRLKGNSRALNTLKRGWLPTLSFWAIQLTGQAPILYPSALWTPVSAVVRWCLEFTLCSFTAVLTNVPGPPGEVHLAESEVVQWTASPPQAGKNTLGIGIISFNKRCCVTIVADHVVDCPSEGVADRITHKVERRFTQYLEVARDILKSAEKKKKRRESNAAGISN
;
A
#
# COMPACT_ATOMS: atom_id res chain seq x y z
N MET A 1 6.58 -16.77 13.52
CA MET A 1 7.72 -15.87 13.20
C MET A 1 7.46 -15.07 11.92
N ALA A 2 6.58 -14.08 12.01
CA ALA A 2 6.52 -12.92 11.13
C ALA A 2 6.72 -11.70 12.04
N GLY A 3 7.95 -11.54 12.53
CA GLY A 3 8.34 -10.36 13.28
C GLY A 3 9.01 -9.42 12.30
N ALA A 4 8.30 -8.37 11.89
CA ALA A 4 8.95 -7.17 11.41
C ALA A 4 9.95 -6.76 12.50
N GLN A 5 11.24 -7.00 12.26
CA GLN A 5 12.28 -6.32 12.98
C GLN A 5 12.11 -4.84 12.62
N GLU A 6 11.50 -4.07 13.53
CA GLU A 6 11.93 -2.69 13.71
C GLU A 6 13.46 -2.76 13.83
N ILE A 7 14.14 -2.29 12.79
CA ILE A 7 15.55 -1.99 12.87
C ILE A 7 15.64 -0.93 13.96
N SER A 8 15.99 -1.39 15.17
CA SER A 8 16.49 -0.57 16.25
C SER A 8 17.50 0.38 15.62
N SER A 9 17.12 1.65 15.53
CA SER A 9 18.01 2.74 15.19
C SER A 9 19.28 2.56 16.02
N GLY A 10 20.39 2.31 15.34
CA GLY A 10 21.70 2.20 15.96
C GLY A 10 21.96 3.46 16.77
N GLU A 11 22.15 3.26 18.07
CA GLU A 11 22.79 4.21 18.96
C GLU A 11 24.19 4.53 18.43
N GLU A 12 24.46 5.80 18.15
CA GLU A 12 25.81 6.33 18.28
C GLU A 12 25.83 7.37 19.39
N ALA A 13 26.59 7.03 20.43
CA ALA A 13 27.17 7.98 21.36
C ALA A 13 28.67 7.99 21.07
N VAL A 14 29.18 9.10 20.53
CA VAL A 14 30.60 9.46 20.64
C VAL A 14 30.69 10.95 20.95
N SER A 15 30.94 11.21 22.24
CA SER A 15 31.94 12.13 22.79
C SER A 15 32.02 13.56 22.23
N SER A 16 31.49 14.49 23.01
CA SER A 16 31.93 15.89 23.10
C SER A 16 33.43 16.00 23.45
N GLN A 17 34.19 16.70 22.62
CA GLN A 17 35.39 17.42 23.05
C GLN A 17 35.37 18.85 22.48
N SER A 18 36.00 19.73 23.23
CA SER A 18 35.70 21.14 23.42
C SER A 18 36.79 22.07 22.89
N PHE A 19 36.36 23.18 22.23
CA PHE A 19 36.96 24.54 22.14
C PHE A 19 38.34 24.74 21.45
N PRO A 20 38.81 25.99 21.09
CA PRO A 20 38.18 27.33 21.22
C PRO A 20 38.35 28.38 20.06
N ARG A 21 37.58 29.50 20.21
CA ARG A 21 37.87 30.94 19.87
C ARG A 21 37.98 31.34 18.38
N LYS A 22 37.66 32.56 17.89
CA LYS A 22 37.37 33.92 18.39
C LYS A 22 36.82 34.73 17.18
N GLY A 23 35.81 35.61 17.33
CA GLY A 23 35.96 37.07 17.18
C GLY A 23 34.65 37.65 16.59
N SER A 24 33.91 38.53 17.29
CA SER A 24 33.89 40.01 17.16
C SER A 24 33.57 40.46 15.72
N GLU A 25 32.46 41.14 15.42
CA GLU A 25 32.14 42.56 15.67
C GLU A 25 30.60 42.74 15.52
N THR A 26 29.82 43.35 16.43
CA THR A 26 29.58 44.78 16.76
C THR A 26 29.12 45.71 15.63
N SER A 27 28.03 46.43 15.95
CA SER A 27 27.56 47.75 15.47
C SER A 27 26.66 47.75 14.22
N SER A 28 25.37 48.09 14.38
CA SER A 28 24.77 49.46 14.31
C SER A 28 24.33 49.76 12.85
N THR A 29 23.21 50.37 12.49
CA THR A 29 22.25 51.29 13.14
C THR A 29 21.18 51.62 12.09
N SER A 30 19.96 51.93 12.55
CA SER A 30 19.01 52.96 12.03
C SER A 30 18.57 52.91 10.55
N ALA A 31 17.42 53.39 10.12
CA ALA A 31 16.15 53.84 10.69
C ALA A 31 15.35 54.38 9.49
N ALA A 32 14.02 54.43 9.64
CA ALA A 32 13.13 55.43 9.02
C ALA A 32 12.92 55.31 7.49
N SER A 33 11.77 55.63 6.89
CA SER A 33 10.42 56.04 7.31
C SER A 33 9.66 56.45 6.04
N HIS A 34 8.33 56.56 6.16
CA HIS A 34 7.37 57.23 5.25
C HIS A 34 6.81 56.40 4.09
N ASN A 35 5.52 56.05 4.07
CA ASN A 35 4.24 56.81 4.09
C ASN A 35 3.84 57.39 2.72
N GLY A 36 2.58 57.16 2.37
CA GLY A 36 1.83 57.81 1.28
C GLY A 36 1.13 56.79 0.39
N LEU A 37 -0.03 56.21 0.74
CA LEU A 37 -1.40 56.78 0.74
C LEU A 37 -1.86 57.44 -0.57
N SER A 38 -3.08 57.03 -0.94
CA SER A 38 -4.07 57.57 -1.90
C SER A 38 -4.16 56.79 -3.22
N ALA A 39 -5.27 56.17 -3.65
CA ALA A 39 -6.73 56.27 -3.47
C ALA A 39 -7.39 56.62 -4.82
N SER A 40 -8.47 55.87 -5.12
CA SER A 40 -9.58 56.23 -6.03
C SER A 40 -9.24 56.16 -7.53
N SER A 41 -10.11 55.77 -8.46
CA SER A 41 -11.57 55.69 -8.46
C SER A 41 -12.08 55.09 -9.79
N ILE A 42 -13.27 54.46 -9.72
CA ILE A 42 -14.41 54.61 -10.66
C ILE A 42 -14.34 53.93 -12.06
N ALA A 43 -15.28 52.99 -12.24
CA ALA A 43 -15.78 52.35 -13.46
C ALA A 43 -16.71 53.33 -14.27
N PRO A 44 -17.64 52.96 -15.20
CA PRO A 44 -18.02 51.68 -15.84
C PRO A 44 -18.41 51.80 -17.36
N ASN A 45 -19.08 50.76 -17.89
CA ASN A 45 -19.91 50.65 -19.12
C ASN A 45 -19.20 50.21 -20.41
N GLY A 46 -19.75 49.34 -21.27
CA GLY A 46 -21.05 48.63 -21.35
C GLY A 46 -20.93 47.50 -22.40
N SER A 47 -21.53 46.33 -22.15
CA SER A 47 -22.81 45.87 -22.71
C SER A 47 -22.83 45.56 -24.22
N SER A 48 -22.91 44.27 -24.57
CA SER A 48 -23.94 43.76 -25.48
C SER A 48 -24.06 42.23 -25.35
N ALA A 49 -25.26 41.81 -24.98
CA ALA A 49 -25.69 40.43 -24.84
C ALA A 49 -26.09 39.82 -26.19
N THR A 50 -25.91 38.51 -26.33
CA THR A 50 -26.86 37.64 -27.04
C THR A 50 -26.90 36.28 -26.36
N SER A 51 -28.12 35.93 -25.94
CA SER A 51 -28.55 34.69 -25.33
C SER A 51 -28.63 33.53 -26.32
N SER A 52 -28.31 32.32 -25.87
CA SER A 52 -29.03 31.11 -26.30
C SER A 52 -28.96 30.05 -25.22
N ALA A 53 -30.12 29.74 -24.65
CA ALA A 53 -30.38 28.71 -23.65
C ALA A 53 -30.07 27.31 -24.20
N VAL A 54 -29.43 26.46 -23.39
CA VAL A 54 -30.02 25.29 -22.71
C VAL A 54 -30.76 24.35 -23.66
N ASP A 55 -30.10 23.24 -23.99
CA ASP A 55 -30.80 21.97 -24.20
C ASP A 55 -29.95 20.83 -23.60
N VAL A 56 -30.37 20.39 -22.41
CA VAL A 56 -29.80 19.25 -21.70
C VAL A 56 -30.54 18.01 -22.20
N THR A 57 -29.94 17.28 -23.14
CA THR A 57 -30.42 15.97 -23.54
C THR A 57 -29.55 14.88 -22.92
N THR A 58 -30.20 14.10 -22.06
CA THR A 58 -29.73 12.83 -21.50
C THR A 58 -29.53 11.80 -22.63
N PRO A 59 -28.45 11.00 -22.66
CA PRO A 59 -28.39 9.87 -23.57
C PRO A 59 -29.20 8.72 -22.98
N SER A 60 -30.38 8.48 -23.56
CA SER A 60 -31.18 7.28 -23.29
C SER A 60 -30.50 6.05 -23.91
N VAL A 61 -30.38 5.01 -23.07
CA VAL A 61 -29.88 3.69 -23.43
C VAL A 61 -31.00 2.93 -24.16
N SER A 62 -31.12 3.09 -25.49
CA SER A 62 -32.02 2.21 -26.28
C SER A 62 -31.75 2.16 -27.80
N SER A 63 -30.50 2.06 -28.27
CA SER A 63 -30.23 1.89 -29.72
C SER A 63 -29.22 0.81 -30.12
N ARG A 64 -28.75 -0.04 -29.19
CA ARG A 64 -27.81 -1.12 -29.51
C ARG A 64 -28.45 -2.47 -29.85
N SER A 65 -29.77 -2.63 -29.64
CA SER A 65 -30.48 -3.90 -29.82
C SER A 65 -31.02 -4.12 -31.24
N SER A 66 -31.32 -3.05 -31.99
CA SER A 66 -31.97 -3.15 -33.31
C SER A 66 -31.02 -3.20 -34.53
N ARG A 67 -29.69 -3.12 -34.32
CA ARG A 67 -28.68 -3.32 -35.38
C ARG A 67 -28.04 -4.72 -35.38
N LEU A 68 -28.30 -5.55 -34.37
CA LEU A 68 -27.72 -6.89 -34.27
C LEU A 68 -28.59 -7.98 -34.92
N SER A 69 -29.88 -7.72 -35.17
CA SER A 69 -30.80 -8.71 -35.77
C SER A 69 -30.89 -8.66 -37.30
N SER A 70 -30.30 -7.65 -37.95
CA SER A 70 -30.30 -7.51 -39.43
C SER A 70 -28.95 -7.77 -40.09
N LEU A 71 -27.90 -8.07 -39.32
CA LEU A 71 -26.55 -8.39 -39.84
C LEU A 71 -26.20 -9.89 -39.82
N GLU A 72 -27.07 -10.76 -39.28
CA GLU A 72 -26.75 -12.19 -39.10
C GLU A 72 -27.17 -13.12 -40.26
N LYS A 73 -27.69 -12.61 -41.39
CA LYS A 73 -28.13 -13.49 -42.51
C LYS A 73 -27.38 -13.36 -43.84
N ASP A 74 -26.63 -12.27 -44.10
CA ASP A 74 -25.94 -12.08 -45.39
C ASP A 74 -24.41 -12.29 -45.36
N ASP A 75 -23.78 -12.38 -44.19
CA ASP A 75 -22.31 -12.43 -44.09
C ASP A 75 -21.70 -13.84 -44.31
N SER A 76 -22.53 -14.88 -44.32
CA SER A 76 -22.08 -16.28 -44.41
C SER A 76 -21.48 -16.64 -45.78
N SER A 77 -21.93 -15.98 -46.86
CA SER A 77 -21.50 -16.30 -48.23
C SER A 77 -20.22 -15.56 -48.65
N GLU A 78 -20.04 -14.31 -48.21
CA GLU A 78 -18.82 -13.53 -48.44
C GLU A 78 -17.65 -13.99 -47.56
N ALA A 79 -17.92 -14.44 -46.32
CA ALA A 79 -16.91 -15.04 -45.46
C ALA A 79 -16.34 -16.33 -46.06
N LEU A 80 -17.18 -17.18 -46.65
CA LEU A 80 -16.76 -18.42 -47.33
C LEU A 80 -15.94 -18.15 -48.61
N GLN A 81 -16.22 -17.07 -49.34
CA GLN A 81 -15.40 -16.67 -50.50
C GLN A 81 -14.04 -16.08 -50.10
N ARG A 82 -13.96 -15.34 -48.98
CA ARG A 82 -12.68 -14.84 -48.43
C ARG A 82 -11.80 -15.97 -47.90
N ILE A 83 -12.40 -17.01 -47.32
CA ILE A 83 -11.70 -18.22 -46.83
C ILE A 83 -11.12 -19.03 -48.01
N ARG A 84 -11.86 -19.19 -49.11
CA ARG A 84 -11.36 -19.84 -50.35
C ARG A 84 -10.22 -19.08 -51.02
N LYS A 85 -10.21 -17.74 -50.94
CA LYS A 85 -9.10 -16.93 -51.50
C LYS A 85 -7.84 -17.03 -50.65
N ARG A 86 -7.95 -17.10 -49.32
CA ARG A 86 -6.80 -17.30 -48.40
C ARG A 86 -6.17 -18.69 -48.50
N SER A 87 -6.95 -19.75 -48.73
CA SER A 87 -6.42 -21.12 -48.88
C SER A 87 -5.66 -21.33 -50.21
N SER A 88 -5.92 -20.52 -51.23
CA SER A 88 -5.19 -20.57 -52.50
C SER A 88 -3.80 -19.89 -52.44
N LEU A 89 -3.62 -18.94 -51.52
CA LEU A 89 -2.36 -18.19 -51.34
C LEU A 89 -1.36 -18.88 -50.40
N SER A 90 -1.81 -19.80 -49.53
CA SER A 90 -0.91 -20.58 -48.65
C SER A 90 -0.26 -21.80 -49.33
N ARG A 91 -0.62 -22.07 -50.60
CA ARG A 91 -0.14 -23.25 -51.34
C ARG A 91 1.10 -22.98 -52.21
N ALA A 92 1.59 -21.75 -52.27
CA ALA A 92 2.79 -21.39 -53.03
C ALA A 92 3.81 -20.67 -52.14
N GLY A 93 4.79 -21.41 -51.61
CA GLY A 93 6.02 -20.84 -51.07
C GLY A 93 6.56 -21.50 -49.81
N SER A 94 7.72 -22.14 -49.94
CA SER A 94 8.68 -22.60 -48.92
C SER A 94 8.52 -24.04 -48.38
N PRO A 95 9.60 -24.88 -48.45
CA PRO A 95 9.61 -26.24 -47.91
C PRO A 95 9.63 -26.18 -46.37
N ARG A 96 8.61 -26.75 -45.73
CA ARG A 96 8.52 -26.85 -44.26
C ARG A 96 9.55 -27.85 -43.73
N SER A 97 10.53 -27.34 -43.00
CA SER A 97 11.28 -28.13 -42.01
C SER A 97 10.35 -28.53 -40.87
N ARG A 98 10.35 -29.80 -40.46
CA ARG A 98 9.67 -30.34 -39.27
C ARG A 98 9.96 -29.44 -38.05
N SER A 99 8.95 -28.70 -37.58
CA SER A 99 9.02 -27.98 -36.30
C SER A 99 8.48 -28.89 -35.19
N GLU A 100 9.28 -29.08 -34.15
CA GLU A 100 8.93 -29.74 -32.89
C GLU A 100 7.92 -28.90 -32.09
N SER A 101 6.66 -28.84 -32.52
CA SER A 101 5.60 -28.10 -31.84
C SER A 101 4.43 -29.03 -31.49
N GLY A 102 4.56 -29.74 -30.37
CA GLY A 102 3.46 -30.43 -29.72
C GLY A 102 3.47 -30.14 -28.23
N PHE A 103 2.31 -30.23 -27.58
CA PHE A 103 1.99 -29.95 -26.18
C PHE A 103 3.08 -30.30 -25.12
N PHE A 104 3.93 -31.31 -25.36
CA PHE A 104 5.02 -31.72 -24.45
C PHE A 104 6.47 -31.47 -24.95
N ALA A 105 6.67 -30.85 -26.12
CA ALA A 105 8.01 -30.45 -26.58
C ALA A 105 8.62 -29.35 -25.69
N ALA A 106 7.78 -28.47 -25.13
CA ALA A 106 8.19 -27.42 -24.18
C ALA A 106 8.79 -27.98 -22.88
N ALA A 107 8.39 -29.20 -22.48
CA ALA A 107 8.97 -29.91 -21.33
C ALA A 107 10.40 -30.43 -21.60
N ARG A 108 10.82 -30.51 -22.87
CA ARG A 108 12.17 -30.96 -23.28
C ARG A 108 13.18 -29.82 -23.41
N THR A 109 12.74 -28.61 -23.74
CA THR A 109 13.61 -27.42 -23.85
C THR A 109 14.21 -26.93 -22.53
N GLN A 110 13.74 -27.43 -21.38
CA GLN A 110 14.29 -27.06 -20.06
C GLN A 110 15.56 -27.83 -19.65
N GLU A 111 15.94 -28.92 -20.32
CA GLU A 111 17.14 -29.69 -19.96
C GLU A 111 18.45 -29.17 -20.58
N LYS A 112 18.40 -28.28 -21.60
CA LYS A 112 19.60 -27.80 -22.31
C LYS A 112 19.94 -26.31 -22.15
N GLY A 113 19.21 -25.58 -21.29
CA GLY A 113 19.39 -24.15 -21.10
C GLY A 113 19.70 -23.74 -19.65
N ILE A 114 20.56 -24.46 -18.93
CA ILE A 114 21.04 -24.03 -17.59
C ILE A 114 22.56 -24.26 -17.50
N GLN A 115 23.32 -23.34 -18.11
CA GLN A 115 24.68 -23.00 -17.69
C GLN A 115 24.77 -21.47 -17.49
N SER A 116 24.06 -20.98 -16.48
CA SER A 116 24.42 -19.74 -15.79
C SER A 116 23.87 -19.84 -14.37
N GLY A 117 24.77 -19.73 -13.39
CA GLY A 117 24.56 -20.22 -12.04
C GLY A 117 23.45 -19.51 -11.28
N GLU A 118 22.52 -20.30 -10.75
CA GLU A 118 21.71 -19.91 -9.60
C GLU A 118 21.22 -21.14 -8.82
N THR A 119 20.95 -20.91 -7.55
CA THR A 119 20.97 -21.87 -6.44
C THR A 119 19.83 -22.89 -6.45
N ARG A 120 20.17 -24.19 -6.48
CA ARG A 120 19.26 -25.32 -6.22
C ARG A 120 18.65 -25.25 -4.82
N SER A 121 17.32 -25.13 -4.76
CA SER A 121 16.50 -25.53 -3.60
C SER A 121 16.27 -27.05 -3.66
N SER A 122 16.66 -27.75 -2.61
CA SER A 122 16.47 -29.20 -2.46
C SER A 122 15.05 -29.49 -1.95
N ALA A 123 14.13 -29.78 -2.86
CA ALA A 123 12.89 -30.50 -2.56
C ALA A 123 12.99 -31.90 -3.17
N LEU A 124 12.75 -32.93 -2.36
CA LEU A 124 12.79 -34.34 -2.77
C LEU A 124 11.71 -34.63 -3.85
N PRO A 125 12.05 -35.29 -4.97
CA PRO A 125 11.11 -35.52 -6.07
C PRO A 125 10.38 -36.85 -5.87
N VAL A 126 9.34 -36.87 -5.03
CA VAL A 126 8.48 -38.07 -4.91
C VAL A 126 7.27 -38.01 -5.89
N GLY A 127 6.97 -36.85 -6.46
CA GLY A 127 5.86 -36.66 -7.42
C GLY A 127 6.23 -36.68 -8.91
N ALA A 128 7.52 -36.65 -9.27
CA ALA A 128 7.95 -36.48 -10.67
C ALA A 128 7.90 -37.78 -11.50
N LEU A 129 7.98 -38.94 -10.85
CA LEU A 129 8.08 -40.24 -11.54
C LEU A 129 6.74 -40.77 -12.06
N SER A 130 5.60 -40.42 -11.44
CA SER A 130 4.27 -40.88 -11.89
C SER A 130 3.66 -39.99 -12.97
N ALA A 131 3.82 -38.67 -12.84
CA ALA A 131 3.29 -37.70 -13.81
C ALA A 131 3.98 -37.81 -15.18
N GLY A 132 5.30 -38.02 -15.22
CA GLY A 132 6.06 -38.12 -16.47
C GLY A 132 5.79 -39.39 -17.28
N PHE A 133 5.45 -40.50 -16.63
CA PHE A 133 5.11 -41.76 -17.31
C PHE A 133 3.70 -41.71 -17.91
N LEU A 134 2.70 -41.26 -17.14
CA LEU A 134 1.34 -41.05 -17.62
C LEU A 134 1.29 -40.03 -18.78
N ALA A 135 2.03 -38.93 -18.68
CA ALA A 135 2.13 -37.94 -19.75
C ALA A 135 2.68 -38.54 -21.05
N LYS A 136 3.74 -39.36 -20.98
CA LYS A 136 4.32 -40.02 -22.16
C LYS A 136 3.38 -41.05 -22.80
N LEU A 137 2.64 -41.80 -21.97
CA LEU A 137 1.65 -42.76 -22.43
C LEU A 137 0.48 -42.07 -23.14
N VAL A 138 -0.04 -40.99 -22.54
CA VAL A 138 -1.08 -40.17 -23.16
C VAL A 138 -0.58 -39.56 -24.46
N GLN A 139 0.66 -39.03 -24.50
CA GLN A 139 1.24 -38.47 -25.71
C GLN A 139 1.33 -39.50 -26.84
N GLY A 140 1.84 -40.71 -26.56
CA GLY A 140 1.95 -41.75 -27.60
C GLY A 140 0.60 -42.21 -28.17
N VAL A 141 -0.48 -42.14 -27.38
CA VAL A 141 -1.84 -42.42 -27.85
C VAL A 141 -2.36 -41.26 -28.72
N VAL A 142 -2.10 -40.01 -28.32
CA VAL A 142 -2.48 -38.82 -29.09
C VAL A 142 -1.76 -38.78 -30.43
N ASP A 143 -0.44 -38.95 -30.45
CA ASP A 143 0.37 -38.93 -31.67
C ASP A 143 -0.10 -40.02 -32.67
N SER A 144 -0.37 -41.23 -32.17
CA SER A 144 -0.87 -42.35 -33.00
C SER A 144 -2.29 -42.10 -33.54
N LEU A 145 -3.14 -41.40 -32.78
CA LEU A 145 -4.47 -41.01 -33.21
C LEU A 145 -4.40 -39.92 -34.30
N GLU A 146 -3.52 -38.94 -34.12
CA GLU A 146 -3.27 -37.85 -35.06
C GLU A 146 -2.77 -38.40 -36.40
N ASP A 147 -1.74 -39.25 -36.39
CA ASP A 147 -1.22 -39.91 -37.59
C ASP A 147 -2.33 -40.66 -38.36
N ARG A 148 -3.22 -41.36 -37.65
CA ARG A 148 -4.35 -42.08 -38.25
C ARG A 148 -5.39 -41.14 -38.83
N LEU A 149 -5.68 -40.04 -38.15
CA LEU A 149 -6.62 -39.03 -38.62
C LEU A 149 -6.07 -38.27 -39.83
N GLU A 150 -4.77 -37.97 -39.87
CA GLU A 150 -4.11 -37.35 -41.03
C GLU A 150 -4.18 -38.25 -42.26
N ASN A 151 -3.91 -39.55 -42.07
CA ASN A 151 -4.06 -40.55 -43.12
C ASN A 151 -5.51 -40.63 -43.63
N LEU A 152 -6.51 -40.60 -42.73
CA LEU A 152 -7.92 -40.58 -43.13
C LEU A 152 -8.32 -39.28 -43.83
N ALA A 153 -7.77 -38.14 -43.41
CA ALA A 153 -8.05 -36.82 -43.98
C ALA A 153 -7.60 -36.67 -45.45
N SER A 154 -6.69 -37.53 -45.91
CA SER A 154 -6.27 -37.59 -47.31
C SER A 154 -7.32 -38.17 -48.26
N ARG A 155 -8.38 -38.82 -47.73
CA ARG A 155 -9.45 -39.43 -48.53
C ARG A 155 -10.39 -38.35 -49.10
N PRO A 156 -10.83 -38.47 -50.37
CA PRO A 156 -11.74 -37.51 -51.00
C PRO A 156 -13.22 -37.69 -50.61
N ASP A 157 -13.53 -38.52 -49.62
CA ASP A 157 -14.88 -38.86 -49.18
C ASP A 157 -15.30 -38.09 -47.91
N TRP A 158 -16.53 -38.33 -47.46
CA TRP A 158 -17.07 -37.70 -46.26
C TRP A 158 -16.27 -38.07 -45.00
N ILE A 159 -15.61 -39.24 -44.98
CA ILE A 159 -14.74 -39.68 -43.87
C ILE A 159 -13.48 -38.82 -43.82
N GLY A 160 -12.84 -38.56 -44.95
CA GLY A 160 -11.70 -37.63 -45.00
C GLY A 160 -12.07 -36.21 -44.62
N THR A 161 -13.26 -35.75 -45.02
CA THR A 161 -13.79 -34.44 -44.57
C THR A 161 -14.02 -34.40 -43.06
N ALA A 162 -14.60 -35.45 -42.47
CA ALA A 162 -14.82 -35.55 -41.03
C ALA A 162 -13.49 -35.64 -40.25
N ALA A 163 -12.51 -36.39 -40.74
CA ALA A 163 -11.18 -36.49 -40.15
C ALA A 163 -10.43 -35.15 -40.20
N SER A 164 -10.49 -34.43 -41.34
CA SER A 164 -9.92 -33.09 -41.46
C SER A 164 -10.56 -32.08 -40.51
N LEU A 165 -11.90 -32.10 -40.38
CA LEU A 165 -12.60 -31.23 -39.41
C LEU A 165 -12.22 -31.58 -37.97
N THR A 166 -12.04 -32.87 -37.67
CA THR A 166 -11.64 -33.33 -36.33
C THR A 166 -10.23 -32.86 -36.00
N LEU A 167 -9.28 -32.95 -36.94
CA LEU A 167 -7.92 -32.42 -36.79
C LEU A 167 -7.93 -30.89 -36.62
N GLU A 168 -8.66 -30.16 -37.46
CA GLU A 168 -8.78 -28.70 -37.34
C GLU A 168 -9.32 -28.29 -35.96
N ARG A 169 -10.34 -28.99 -35.46
CA ARG A 169 -10.87 -28.78 -34.11
C ARG A 169 -9.87 -29.17 -33.03
N GLY A 170 -9.13 -30.26 -33.22
CA GLY A 170 -8.06 -30.71 -32.32
C GLY A 170 -6.97 -29.66 -32.16
N TYR A 171 -6.40 -29.18 -33.27
CA TYR A 171 -5.39 -28.12 -33.26
C TYR A 171 -5.93 -26.81 -32.68
N TRP A 172 -7.17 -26.45 -33.00
CA TRP A 172 -7.80 -25.27 -32.39
C TRP A 172 -7.92 -25.40 -30.87
N ILE A 173 -8.23 -26.59 -30.34
CA ILE A 173 -8.26 -26.86 -28.90
C ILE A 173 -6.84 -26.78 -28.32
N GLU A 174 -5.86 -27.41 -28.96
CA GLU A 174 -4.46 -27.41 -28.51
C GLU A 174 -3.91 -25.98 -28.42
N ASP A 175 -4.10 -25.18 -29.48
CA ASP A 175 -3.71 -23.76 -29.51
C ASP A 175 -4.37 -22.97 -28.38
N ARG A 176 -5.67 -23.23 -28.11
CA ARG A 176 -6.40 -22.57 -27.02
C ARG A 176 -5.89 -22.98 -25.64
N ILE A 177 -5.54 -24.25 -25.43
CA ILE A 177 -4.99 -24.73 -24.16
C ILE A 177 -3.58 -24.17 -23.95
N ALA A 178 -2.74 -24.18 -24.99
CA ALA A 178 -1.39 -23.62 -24.93
C ALA A 178 -1.42 -22.11 -24.65
N GLU A 179 -2.32 -21.37 -25.31
CA GLU A 179 -2.55 -19.95 -25.03
C GLU A 179 -3.01 -19.74 -23.57
N GLU A 180 -4.00 -20.51 -23.10
CA GLU A 180 -4.47 -20.43 -21.71
C GLU A 180 -3.39 -20.79 -20.68
N GLU A 181 -2.52 -21.75 -20.98
CA GLU A 181 -1.38 -22.10 -20.11
C GLU A 181 -0.41 -20.92 -19.98
N ILE A 182 -0.03 -20.31 -21.10
CA ILE A 182 0.86 -19.14 -21.12
C ILE A 182 0.21 -17.99 -20.31
N LEU A 183 -1.06 -17.69 -20.60
CA LEU A 183 -1.80 -16.62 -19.93
C LEU A 183 -1.92 -16.84 -18.42
N ARG A 184 -2.10 -18.08 -17.96
CA ARG A 184 -2.15 -18.42 -16.54
C ARG A 184 -0.79 -18.36 -15.86
N ARG A 185 0.26 -18.77 -16.57
CA ARG A 185 1.63 -18.75 -16.07
C ARG A 185 2.14 -17.32 -15.89
N GLU A 186 1.74 -16.42 -16.78
CA GLU A 186 2.14 -15.01 -16.77
C GLU A 186 1.18 -14.10 -15.99
N ALA A 187 0.01 -14.62 -15.60
CA ALA A 187 -0.97 -13.88 -14.81
C ALA A 187 -0.35 -13.25 -13.56
N ILE A 188 -0.76 -12.02 -13.27
CA ILE A 188 -0.38 -11.33 -12.03
C ILE A 188 -0.86 -12.12 -10.81
N GLY A 189 -0.19 -11.90 -9.68
CA GLY A 189 -0.58 -12.55 -8.42
C GLY A 189 -2.03 -12.24 -8.04
N GLY A 190 -2.67 -13.12 -7.28
CA GLY A 190 -4.08 -12.96 -6.90
C GLY A 190 -4.37 -11.65 -6.17
N ILE A 191 -3.44 -11.17 -5.33
CA ILE A 191 -3.58 -9.85 -4.68
C ILE A 191 -3.38 -8.70 -5.66
N ASP A 192 -2.41 -8.80 -6.58
CA ASP A 192 -2.21 -7.80 -7.65
C ASP A 192 -3.52 -7.67 -8.48
N ASN A 193 -4.16 -8.80 -8.78
CA ASN A 193 -5.42 -8.86 -9.53
C ASN A 193 -6.63 -8.40 -8.70
N MET A 194 -6.65 -8.67 -7.40
CA MET A 194 -7.74 -8.25 -6.49
C MET A 194 -7.99 -6.74 -6.60
N TRP A 195 -6.94 -5.91 -6.70
CA TRP A 195 -7.09 -4.47 -6.84
C TRP A 195 -7.84 -4.05 -8.11
N LEU A 196 -7.64 -4.77 -9.23
CA LEU A 196 -8.40 -4.55 -10.47
C LEU A 196 -9.84 -5.00 -10.29
N LEU A 197 -10.05 -6.19 -9.71
CA LEU A 197 -11.38 -6.75 -9.47
C LEU A 197 -12.21 -5.85 -8.54
N LEU A 198 -11.62 -5.29 -7.49
CA LEU A 198 -12.30 -4.35 -6.59
C LEU A 198 -12.66 -3.06 -7.32
N SER A 199 -11.77 -2.55 -8.18
CA SER A 199 -12.00 -1.32 -8.95
C SER A 199 -13.10 -1.48 -10.00
N ASP A 200 -13.24 -2.66 -10.60
CA ASP A 200 -14.29 -2.97 -11.59
C ASP A 200 -15.63 -3.34 -10.93
N THR A 201 -15.58 -4.10 -9.84
CA THR A 201 -16.78 -4.62 -9.17
C THR A 201 -17.46 -3.58 -8.28
N THR A 202 -16.68 -2.74 -7.61
CA THR A 202 -17.17 -1.78 -6.62
C THR A 202 -17.10 -0.37 -7.16
N SER A 203 -18.10 0.44 -6.84
CA SER A 203 -18.09 1.87 -7.18
C SER A 203 -17.33 2.71 -6.15
N SER A 204 -16.76 2.06 -5.13
CA SER A 204 -16.28 2.72 -3.93
C SER A 204 -14.78 2.68 -3.76
N PHE A 205 -14.05 1.79 -4.43
CA PHE A 205 -12.62 1.62 -4.21
C PHE A 205 -11.78 2.61 -5.02
N ASN A 206 -10.71 3.16 -4.43
CA ASN A 206 -9.70 3.95 -5.15
C ASN A 206 -8.32 3.27 -4.97
N PRO A 207 -7.72 2.70 -6.05
CA PRO A 207 -6.48 1.92 -5.99
C PRO A 207 -5.20 2.76 -6.02
N VAL A 208 -5.27 4.09 -5.85
CA VAL A 208 -4.11 4.97 -6.04
C VAL A 208 -3.22 5.02 -4.80
N CYS A 209 -1.94 4.70 -4.98
CA CYS A 209 -0.86 5.09 -4.09
C CYS A 209 -0.27 6.41 -4.58
N THR A 210 -0.01 7.36 -3.68
CA THR A 210 0.60 8.65 -4.05
C THR A 210 1.81 8.92 -3.19
N ALA A 211 2.83 9.54 -3.77
CA ALA A 211 3.99 10.07 -3.07
C ALA A 211 4.26 11.51 -3.51
N THR A 212 4.54 12.40 -2.56
CA THR A 212 4.90 13.80 -2.85
C THR A 212 6.30 14.09 -2.33
N PHE A 213 7.16 14.60 -3.20
CA PHE A 213 8.48 15.11 -2.88
C PHE A 213 8.45 16.62 -2.92
N VAL A 214 9.01 17.27 -1.92
CA VAL A 214 9.24 18.72 -1.89
C VAL A 214 10.74 18.95 -1.89
N PHE A 215 11.21 19.79 -2.80
CA PHE A 215 12.62 20.01 -3.06
C PHE A 215 13.10 21.38 -2.60
N LYS A 216 14.36 21.44 -2.17
CA LYS A 216 15.01 22.69 -1.82
C LYS A 216 15.04 23.65 -3.01
N GLU A 217 15.50 23.14 -4.14
CA GLU A 217 15.47 23.78 -5.45
C GLU A 217 14.78 22.83 -6.44
N PRO A 218 14.06 23.33 -7.46
CA PRO A 218 13.32 22.47 -8.37
C PRO A 218 14.27 21.64 -9.25
N PRO A 219 14.05 20.32 -9.37
CA PRO A 219 14.86 19.50 -10.27
C PRO A 219 14.49 19.77 -11.73
N THR A 220 15.49 19.75 -12.61
CA THR A 220 15.25 19.85 -14.06
C THR A 220 14.55 18.59 -14.58
N LEU A 221 13.67 18.76 -15.57
CA LEU A 221 12.92 17.66 -16.19
C LEU A 221 13.81 16.51 -16.66
N ASP A 222 14.94 16.83 -17.31
CA ASP A 222 15.81 15.82 -17.92
C ASP A 222 16.49 14.94 -16.87
N LYS A 223 16.99 15.55 -15.78
CA LYS A 223 17.55 14.79 -14.65
C LYS A 223 16.52 13.91 -13.95
N ILE A 224 15.27 14.37 -13.83
CA ILE A 224 14.18 13.53 -13.27
C ILE A 224 13.87 12.37 -14.20
N LYS A 225 13.78 12.60 -15.51
CA LYS A 225 13.58 11.53 -16.49
C LYS A 225 14.70 10.49 -16.44
N GLU A 226 15.95 10.92 -16.29
CA GLU A 226 17.10 10.02 -16.14
C GLU A 226 16.98 9.17 -14.87
N ALA A 227 16.71 9.80 -13.71
CA ALA A 227 16.53 9.09 -12.45
C ALA A 227 15.37 8.07 -12.51
N LEU A 228 14.23 8.45 -13.09
CA LEU A 228 13.06 7.57 -13.25
C LEU A 228 13.27 6.50 -14.33
N LYS A 229 14.11 6.75 -15.32
CA LYS A 229 14.54 5.72 -16.30
C LYS A 229 15.38 4.66 -15.61
N VAL A 230 16.33 5.04 -14.76
CA VAL A 230 17.12 4.10 -13.95
C VAL A 230 16.21 3.23 -13.07
N GLN A 231 15.22 3.84 -12.40
CA GLN A 231 14.20 3.09 -11.66
C GLN A 231 13.45 2.11 -12.57
N SER A 232 13.02 2.56 -13.75
CA SER A 232 12.26 1.74 -14.69
C SER A 232 13.09 0.58 -15.27
N ASP A 233 14.40 0.76 -15.41
CA ASP A 233 15.34 -0.29 -15.82
C ASP A 233 15.50 -1.36 -14.74
N LEU A 234 15.51 -0.95 -13.46
CA LEU A 234 15.58 -1.85 -12.32
C LEU A 234 14.26 -2.61 -12.08
N PHE A 235 13.13 -1.99 -12.41
CA PHE A 235 11.80 -2.53 -12.14
C PHE A 235 10.98 -2.59 -13.44
N PRO A 236 11.04 -3.70 -14.19
CA PRO A 236 10.39 -3.83 -15.50
C PRO A 236 8.90 -3.49 -15.54
N LYS A 237 8.16 -3.68 -14.43
CA LYS A 237 6.74 -3.31 -14.35
C LYS A 237 6.46 -1.83 -14.67
N TYR A 238 7.43 -0.92 -14.50
CA TYR A 238 7.30 0.50 -14.90
C TYR A 238 7.31 0.70 -16.42
N LYS A 239 7.71 -0.31 -17.18
CA LYS A 239 7.69 -0.34 -18.65
C LYS A 239 6.60 -1.22 -19.23
N GLN A 240 5.81 -1.84 -18.36
CA GLN A 240 4.80 -2.81 -18.75
C GLN A 240 3.41 -2.22 -18.56
N LYS A 241 2.53 -2.49 -19.52
CA LYS A 241 1.10 -2.20 -19.43
C LYS A 241 0.32 -3.46 -19.05
N LEU A 242 -0.91 -3.28 -18.60
CA LEU A 242 -1.79 -4.42 -18.32
C LEU A 242 -2.43 -4.92 -19.61
N ALA A 243 -2.34 -6.23 -19.85
CA ALA A 243 -3.09 -6.91 -20.89
C ALA A 243 -4.18 -7.81 -20.27
N ASN A 244 -5.22 -8.09 -21.06
CA ASN A 244 -6.26 -9.07 -20.72
C ASN A 244 -7.00 -8.78 -19.40
N VAL A 245 -7.19 -7.51 -19.07
CA VAL A 245 -8.01 -7.08 -17.93
C VAL A 245 -9.48 -7.52 -18.13
N GLY A 246 -10.12 -8.01 -17.06
CA GLY A 246 -11.54 -8.40 -17.09
C GLY A 246 -11.85 -9.77 -17.71
N ARG A 247 -10.84 -10.62 -17.98
CA ARG A 247 -11.05 -12.00 -18.44
C ARG A 247 -11.67 -12.86 -17.32
N LYS A 248 -12.45 -13.88 -17.73
CA LYS A 248 -13.21 -14.75 -16.82
C LYS A 248 -12.37 -15.87 -16.17
N TRP A 249 -11.41 -16.42 -16.90
CA TRP A 249 -10.75 -17.68 -16.53
C TRP A 249 -9.35 -17.50 -15.93
N HIS A 250 -8.70 -16.38 -16.21
CA HIS A 250 -7.35 -16.05 -15.74
C HIS A 250 -7.24 -14.54 -15.46
N GLY A 251 -6.31 -14.16 -14.59
CA GLY A 251 -6.05 -12.76 -14.27
C GLY A 251 -5.42 -11.98 -15.42
N ALA A 252 -5.35 -10.66 -15.26
CA ALA A 252 -4.53 -9.81 -16.13
C ALA A 252 -3.05 -10.19 -16.01
N HIS A 253 -2.22 -9.79 -16.97
CA HIS A 253 -0.77 -9.90 -16.87
C HIS A 253 -0.10 -8.62 -17.36
N PHE A 254 1.14 -8.41 -16.93
CA PHE A 254 1.96 -7.31 -17.40
C PHE A 254 2.68 -7.71 -18.69
N VAL A 255 2.53 -6.91 -19.73
CA VAL A 255 3.26 -7.05 -21.01
C VAL A 255 4.11 -5.81 -21.23
N ASP A 256 5.28 -5.97 -21.83
CA ASP A 256 6.13 -4.84 -22.21
C ASP A 256 5.34 -3.90 -23.14
N ASP A 257 5.36 -2.60 -22.84
CA ASP A 257 4.76 -1.60 -23.72
C ASP A 257 5.73 -1.33 -24.88
N PRO A 258 5.41 -1.72 -26.14
CA PRO A 258 6.31 -1.50 -27.27
C PRO A 258 6.58 -0.02 -27.54
N ASP A 259 5.63 0.84 -27.14
CA ASP A 259 5.71 2.29 -27.30
C ASP A 259 6.19 2.98 -26.02
N TRP A 260 6.82 2.23 -25.10
CA TRP A 260 7.23 2.77 -23.81
C TRP A 260 8.18 3.96 -23.99
N ASN A 261 7.83 5.06 -23.35
CA ASN A 261 8.66 6.26 -23.31
C ASN A 261 8.42 7.02 -22.01
N VAL A 262 9.48 7.30 -21.26
CA VAL A 262 9.42 8.05 -19.99
C VAL A 262 8.71 9.40 -20.12
N ASN A 263 8.78 10.05 -21.29
CA ASN A 263 8.10 11.32 -21.56
C ASN A 263 6.56 11.22 -21.51
N ARG A 264 5.99 10.02 -21.66
CA ARG A 264 4.54 9.78 -21.56
C ARG A 264 4.06 9.76 -20.10
N HIS A 265 4.98 9.61 -19.14
CA HIS A 265 4.69 9.43 -17.72
C HIS A 265 5.16 10.61 -16.86
N VAL A 266 6.10 11.41 -17.35
CA VAL A 266 6.72 12.51 -16.61
C VAL A 266 6.43 13.83 -17.30
N SER A 267 5.81 14.77 -16.56
CA SER A 267 5.50 16.12 -17.08
C SER A 267 5.86 17.21 -16.07
N ILE A 268 6.12 18.43 -16.57
CA ILE A 268 6.15 19.65 -15.75
C ILE A 268 4.80 20.34 -15.90
N GLN A 269 4.25 20.80 -14.77
CA GLN A 269 3.08 21.66 -14.74
C GLN A 269 3.33 22.82 -13.77
N ARG A 270 2.60 23.91 -13.93
CA ARG A 270 2.63 25.03 -12.98
C ARG A 270 1.39 25.00 -12.10
N LEU A 271 1.57 25.22 -10.81
CA LEU A 271 0.47 25.45 -9.88
C LEU A 271 -0.10 26.87 -10.09
N PRO A 272 -1.41 27.09 -9.86
CA PRO A 272 -1.96 28.44 -9.75
C PRO A 272 -1.22 29.24 -8.68
N GLU A 273 -1.04 30.55 -8.88
CA GLU A 273 -0.50 31.44 -7.84
C GLU A 273 -1.42 31.43 -6.61
N PRO A 274 -0.88 31.39 -5.37
CA PRO A 274 0.51 31.62 -4.98
C PRO A 274 1.43 30.37 -5.01
N ALA A 275 0.98 29.27 -5.61
CA ALA A 275 1.72 28.02 -5.77
C ALA A 275 2.26 27.45 -4.45
N SER A 276 1.45 27.54 -3.40
CA SER A 276 1.80 27.14 -2.05
C SER A 276 1.42 25.68 -1.76
N LYS A 277 1.58 25.26 -0.50
CA LYS A 277 1.12 23.97 0.02
C LYS A 277 -0.33 23.69 -0.40
N LYS A 278 -1.22 24.69 -0.30
CA LYS A 278 -2.65 24.51 -0.58
C LYS A 278 -2.90 24.12 -2.04
N GLU A 279 -2.30 24.83 -2.99
CA GLU A 279 -2.47 24.55 -4.42
C GLU A 279 -1.86 23.20 -4.82
N LEU A 280 -0.76 22.80 -4.18
CA LEU A 280 -0.16 21.47 -4.35
C LEU A 280 -1.10 20.37 -3.81
N GLU A 281 -1.73 20.59 -2.67
CA GLU A 281 -2.68 19.65 -2.05
C GLU A 281 -3.95 19.51 -2.91
N GLU A 282 -4.52 20.61 -3.41
CA GLU A 282 -5.63 20.60 -4.34
C GLU A 282 -5.29 19.88 -5.66
N TYR A 283 -4.08 20.09 -6.19
CA TYR A 283 -3.60 19.33 -7.35
C TYR A 283 -3.52 17.84 -7.03
N THR A 284 -2.89 17.48 -5.91
CA THR A 284 -2.69 16.10 -5.49
C THR A 284 -4.02 15.38 -5.35
N ALA A 285 -5.04 16.04 -4.79
CA ALA A 285 -6.38 15.50 -4.68
C ALA A 285 -7.01 15.20 -6.06
N ARG A 286 -6.91 16.13 -7.03
CA ARG A 286 -7.35 15.90 -8.41
C ARG A 286 -6.55 14.77 -9.09
N PHE A 287 -5.26 14.67 -8.80
CA PHE A 287 -4.39 13.65 -9.37
C PHE A 287 -4.70 12.23 -8.85
N ILE A 288 -5.09 12.11 -7.58
CA ILE A 288 -5.62 10.88 -6.97
C ILE A 288 -6.99 10.51 -7.56
N ALA A 289 -7.82 11.49 -7.89
CA ALA A 289 -9.16 11.28 -8.45
C ALA A 289 -9.17 10.87 -9.93
N LYS A 290 -8.08 11.12 -10.67
CA LYS A 290 -8.00 10.88 -12.11
C LYS A 290 -8.00 9.37 -12.43
N ASP A 291 -8.85 8.98 -13.38
CA ASP A 291 -8.97 7.59 -13.85
C ASP A 291 -7.65 7.06 -14.47
N TRP A 292 -7.51 5.73 -14.53
CA TRP A 292 -6.33 5.06 -15.09
C TRP A 292 -6.54 4.67 -16.55
N ASP A 293 -5.49 4.81 -17.35
CA ASP A 293 -5.40 4.33 -18.72
C ASP A 293 -4.60 3.02 -18.74
N PHE A 294 -5.29 1.89 -18.92
CA PHE A 294 -4.67 0.56 -18.90
C PHE A 294 -3.82 0.25 -20.14
N ASP A 295 -3.89 1.08 -21.19
CA ASP A 295 -3.03 0.97 -22.37
C ASP A 295 -1.61 1.52 -22.13
N LYS A 296 -1.32 1.99 -20.90
CA LYS A 296 -0.03 2.50 -20.46
C LYS A 296 0.43 1.83 -19.17
N PRO A 297 1.73 1.86 -18.86
CA PRO A 297 2.21 1.54 -17.52
C PRO A 297 1.53 2.39 -16.44
N LEU A 298 1.19 1.75 -15.32
CA LEU A 298 0.28 2.33 -14.31
C LEU A 298 0.98 3.21 -13.28
N TRP A 299 1.70 4.22 -13.77
CA TRP A 299 2.34 5.24 -12.96
C TRP A 299 2.45 6.57 -13.73
N GLU A 300 2.41 7.68 -13.00
CA GLU A 300 2.59 9.03 -13.54
C GLU A 300 3.31 9.91 -12.51
N SER A 301 4.16 10.83 -12.97
CA SER A 301 4.87 11.82 -12.15
C SER A 301 4.73 13.22 -12.74
N VAL A 302 4.42 14.19 -11.89
CA VAL A 302 4.28 15.60 -12.28
C VAL A 302 5.15 16.47 -11.40
N ILE A 303 5.99 17.29 -12.02
CA ILE A 303 6.90 18.24 -11.36
C ILE A 303 6.30 19.64 -11.40
N PHE A 304 6.44 20.37 -10.31
CA PHE A 304 6.04 21.77 -10.12
C PHE A 304 7.27 22.60 -9.80
N ASP A 305 7.76 23.34 -10.79
CA ASP A 305 8.94 24.20 -10.69
C ASP A 305 8.65 25.57 -10.03
N ASN A 306 7.37 25.95 -9.97
CA ASN A 306 6.90 27.18 -9.36
C ASN A 306 6.35 26.99 -7.95
N PHE A 307 6.41 25.78 -7.38
CA PHE A 307 5.97 25.53 -6.01
C PHE A 307 6.85 26.30 -5.02
N VAL A 308 6.25 27.01 -4.07
CA VAL A 308 6.97 27.74 -3.03
C VAL A 308 6.43 27.39 -1.65
N ASP A 309 7.32 26.91 -0.78
CA ASP A 309 7.08 26.80 0.66
C ASP A 309 8.13 27.62 1.40
N ALA A 310 7.75 28.85 1.77
CA ALA A 310 8.61 29.77 2.49
C ALA A 310 9.00 29.26 3.89
N GLN A 311 8.16 28.46 4.55
CA GLN A 311 8.45 27.94 5.90
C GLN A 311 9.58 26.93 5.87
N ARG A 312 9.64 26.12 4.81
CA ARG A 312 10.70 25.11 4.61
C ARG A 312 11.83 25.61 3.70
N GLY A 313 11.67 26.80 3.10
CA GLY A 313 12.57 27.34 2.10
C GLY A 313 12.72 26.41 0.90
N ALA A 314 11.61 25.82 0.44
CA ALA A 314 11.54 24.90 -0.68
C ALA A 314 10.91 25.58 -1.91
N LYS A 315 11.41 25.23 -3.10
CA LYS A 315 11.07 25.90 -4.37
C LYS A 315 10.67 24.94 -5.50
N GLY A 316 10.34 23.69 -5.16
CA GLY A 316 9.87 22.73 -6.13
C GLY A 316 9.12 21.59 -5.47
N ALA A 317 8.23 20.95 -6.22
CA ALA A 317 7.56 19.74 -5.78
C ALA A 317 7.43 18.72 -6.92
N MET A 318 7.25 17.45 -6.57
CA MET A 318 6.87 16.39 -7.51
C MET A 318 5.82 15.51 -6.85
N VAL A 319 4.73 15.24 -7.56
CA VAL A 319 3.70 14.29 -7.15
C VAL A 319 3.76 13.08 -8.08
N THR A 320 3.96 11.90 -7.50
CA THR A 320 3.97 10.62 -8.22
C THR A 320 2.79 9.78 -7.76
N ARG A 321 2.03 9.23 -8.71
CA ARG A 321 0.95 8.28 -8.44
C ARG A 321 1.23 6.94 -9.09
N GLY A 322 0.76 5.86 -8.46
CA GLY A 322 0.85 4.50 -8.98
C GLY A 322 -0.39 3.70 -8.65
N HIS A 323 -0.81 2.80 -9.55
CA HIS A 323 -1.91 1.87 -9.27
C HIS A 323 -1.42 0.74 -8.35
N HIS A 324 -2.19 0.36 -7.33
CA HIS A 324 -1.75 -0.64 -6.34
C HIS A 324 -1.51 -2.06 -6.90
N THR A 325 -2.05 -2.38 -8.09
CA THR A 325 -1.67 -3.59 -8.87
C THR A 325 -0.20 -3.61 -9.26
N LEU A 326 0.42 -2.43 -9.43
CA LEU A 326 1.84 -2.33 -9.72
C LEU A 326 2.64 -2.96 -8.58
N THR A 327 2.33 -2.58 -7.33
CA THR A 327 3.02 -3.04 -6.13
C THR A 327 2.33 -2.63 -4.83
N ASP A 328 2.78 -3.20 -3.70
CA ASP A 328 2.37 -2.76 -2.37
C ASP A 328 3.08 -1.46 -1.93
N GLY A 329 2.60 -0.84 -0.84
CA GLY A 329 3.16 0.43 -0.36
C GLY A 329 4.67 0.40 -0.04
N GLN A 330 5.21 -0.73 0.43
CA GLN A 330 6.66 -0.86 0.68
C GLN A 330 7.45 -0.99 -0.62
N GLY A 331 6.96 -1.79 -1.57
CA GLY A 331 7.54 -1.91 -2.91
C GLY A 331 7.50 -0.58 -3.66
N PHE A 332 6.43 0.19 -3.51
CA PHE A 332 6.31 1.53 -4.10
C PHE A 332 7.37 2.47 -3.55
N CYS A 333 7.49 2.58 -2.21
CA CYS A 333 8.50 3.44 -1.60
C CYS A 333 9.93 2.96 -1.89
N LEU A 334 10.19 1.65 -1.90
CA LEU A 334 11.48 1.06 -2.26
C LEU A 334 11.87 1.41 -3.70
N SER A 335 10.92 1.30 -4.63
CA SER A 335 11.18 1.65 -6.04
C SER A 335 11.46 3.14 -6.22
N LEU A 336 10.75 4.03 -5.52
CA LEU A 336 11.03 5.46 -5.55
C LEU A 336 12.41 5.79 -4.96
N LEU A 337 12.80 5.13 -3.86
CA LEU A 337 14.12 5.30 -3.26
C LEU A 337 15.26 4.86 -4.18
N SER A 338 15.02 3.88 -5.05
CA SER A 338 16.01 3.47 -6.05
C SER A 338 16.35 4.57 -7.07
N ALA A 339 15.44 5.53 -7.28
CA ALA A 339 15.67 6.69 -8.15
C ALA A 339 16.49 7.79 -7.45
N THR A 340 16.80 7.62 -6.17
CA THR A 340 17.44 8.65 -5.34
C THR A 340 18.89 8.32 -4.99
N SER A 341 19.59 9.28 -4.38
CA SER A 341 20.93 9.09 -3.82
C SER A 341 20.99 8.03 -2.71
N PHE A 342 19.85 7.60 -2.16
CA PHE A 342 19.80 6.53 -1.15
C PHE A 342 20.00 5.12 -1.73
N ARG A 343 19.97 4.96 -3.06
CA ARG A 343 20.04 3.66 -3.74
C ARG A 343 21.19 2.75 -3.26
N PRO A 344 22.46 3.20 -3.16
CA PRO A 344 23.55 2.30 -2.77
C PRO A 344 23.39 1.74 -1.35
N GLU A 345 22.91 2.59 -0.43
CA GLU A 345 22.64 2.16 0.95
C GLU A 345 21.41 1.25 1.03
N LEU A 346 20.37 1.51 0.23
CA LEU A 346 19.22 0.62 0.09
C LEU A 346 19.64 -0.78 -0.39
N GLU A 347 20.45 -0.86 -1.46
CA GLU A 347 20.96 -2.12 -1.99
C GLU A 347 21.80 -2.87 -0.93
N ARG A 348 22.64 -2.16 -0.19
CA ARG A 348 23.41 -2.72 0.93
C ARG A 348 22.50 -3.29 2.02
N LEU A 349 21.50 -2.53 2.47
CA LEU A 349 20.57 -2.95 3.52
C LEU A 349 19.79 -4.21 3.12
N LEU A 350 19.32 -4.28 1.87
CA LEU A 350 18.60 -5.45 1.33
C LEU A 350 19.52 -6.69 1.28
N ASN A 351 20.76 -6.52 0.79
CA ASN A 351 21.75 -7.61 0.71
C ASN A 351 22.20 -8.11 2.09
N ASP A 352 22.41 -7.22 3.06
CA ASP A 352 22.77 -7.56 4.43
C ASP A 352 21.64 -8.30 5.16
N GLY A 353 20.39 -7.89 4.94
CA GLY A 353 19.21 -8.58 5.47
C GLY A 353 19.05 -9.99 4.88
N ALA A 354 19.17 -10.10 3.56
CA ALA A 354 19.09 -11.37 2.83
C ALA A 354 20.14 -12.38 3.29
N SER A 355 21.39 -11.93 3.39
CA SER A 355 22.53 -12.76 3.81
C SER A 355 22.39 -13.22 5.26
N THR A 356 21.96 -12.33 6.17
CA THR A 356 21.75 -12.65 7.58
C THR A 356 20.68 -13.73 7.76
N LEU A 357 19.54 -13.60 7.10
CA LEU A 357 18.48 -14.61 7.12
C LEU A 357 18.94 -15.96 6.57
N ARG A 358 19.67 -15.96 5.45
CA ARG A 358 20.22 -17.18 4.83
C ARG A 358 21.21 -17.89 5.76
N LEU A 359 22.08 -17.15 6.42
CA LEU A 359 23.04 -17.69 7.38
C LEU A 359 22.35 -18.24 8.63
N ALA A 360 21.31 -17.55 9.13
CA ALA A 360 20.56 -17.98 10.30
C ALA A 360 19.87 -19.33 10.08
N ARG A 361 19.21 -19.52 8.93
CA ARG A 361 18.57 -20.80 8.55
C ARG A 361 19.56 -21.97 8.44
N ARG A 362 20.85 -21.69 8.26
CA ARG A 362 21.92 -22.70 8.18
C ARG A 362 22.67 -22.88 9.51
N GLY A 363 22.25 -22.21 10.59
CA GLY A 363 22.96 -22.23 11.87
C GLY A 363 24.35 -21.56 11.83
N ARG A 364 24.62 -20.75 10.80
CA ARG A 364 25.92 -20.09 10.56
C ARG A 364 25.87 -18.58 10.73
N ALA A 365 24.75 -18.03 11.20
CA ALA A 365 24.68 -16.61 11.52
C ALA A 365 25.58 -16.31 12.71
N LYS A 366 26.25 -15.15 12.66
CA LYS A 366 26.95 -14.61 13.83
C LYS A 366 25.95 -14.41 14.96
N PRO A 367 26.20 -14.93 16.17
CA PRO A 367 25.34 -14.69 17.33
C PRO A 367 25.03 -13.19 17.56
N SER A 368 26.01 -12.30 17.34
CA SER A 368 25.82 -10.84 17.43
C SER A 368 24.80 -10.26 16.45
N LYS A 369 24.62 -10.89 15.28
CA LYS A 369 23.61 -10.48 14.28
C LYS A 369 22.20 -10.85 14.71
N LEU A 370 22.04 -11.85 15.59
CA LEU A 370 20.75 -12.20 16.20
C LEU A 370 20.45 -11.31 17.41
N HIS A 371 21.44 -11.12 18.29
CA HIS A 371 21.30 -10.23 19.43
C HIS A 371 22.67 -9.70 19.90
N LYS A 372 22.80 -8.39 20.12
CA LYS A 372 24.07 -7.74 20.49
C LYS A 372 24.75 -8.37 21.72
N ALA A 373 23.97 -8.84 22.70
CA ALA A 373 24.51 -9.47 23.91
C ALA A 373 25.23 -10.81 23.65
N LEU A 374 24.98 -11.45 22.51
CA LEU A 374 25.64 -12.70 22.14
C LEU A 374 26.99 -12.49 21.45
N LYS A 375 27.44 -11.25 21.27
CA LYS A 375 28.73 -10.90 20.65
C LYS A 375 29.94 -11.68 21.21
N PRO A 376 30.07 -11.99 22.51
CA PRO A 376 31.17 -12.80 23.01
C PRO A 376 31.25 -14.22 22.41
N LEU A 377 30.14 -14.74 21.87
CA LEU A 377 30.06 -16.06 21.24
C LEU A 377 30.49 -16.05 19.77
N ASP A 378 30.64 -14.87 19.14
CA ASP A 378 31.04 -14.77 17.72
C ASP A 378 32.37 -15.47 17.44
N LYS A 379 33.32 -15.45 18.39
CA LYS A 379 34.62 -16.13 18.25
C LYS A 379 34.49 -17.66 18.11
N PHE A 380 33.36 -18.24 18.55
CA PHE A 380 33.10 -19.67 18.49
C PHE A 380 32.13 -20.06 17.37
N GLN A 381 31.78 -19.15 16.45
CA GLN A 381 30.77 -19.38 15.39
C GLN A 381 31.02 -20.63 14.52
N ASN A 382 32.29 -21.05 14.39
CA ASN A 382 32.69 -22.19 13.58
C ASN A 382 32.80 -23.49 14.37
N THR A 383 32.52 -23.47 15.67
CA THR A 383 32.51 -24.68 16.50
C THR A 383 31.21 -25.44 16.27
N LEU A 384 31.31 -26.77 16.09
CA LEU A 384 30.16 -27.63 15.88
C LEU A 384 29.15 -27.51 17.04
N PHE A 385 29.65 -27.42 18.27
CA PHE A 385 28.82 -27.25 19.47
C PHE A 385 27.95 -25.99 19.40
N LEU A 386 28.53 -24.82 19.10
CA LEU A 386 27.75 -23.58 19.02
C LEU A 386 26.76 -23.62 17.85
N GLN A 387 27.12 -24.22 16.72
CA GLN A 387 26.21 -24.37 15.58
C GLN A 387 24.99 -25.23 15.92
N LEU A 388 25.21 -26.37 16.60
CA LEU A 388 24.12 -27.22 17.09
C LEU A 388 23.26 -26.50 18.13
N ALA A 389 23.88 -25.76 19.05
CA ALA A 389 23.15 -24.95 20.03
C ALA A 389 22.31 -23.86 19.37
N MET A 390 22.85 -23.15 18.37
CA MET A 390 22.12 -22.14 17.60
C MET A 390 20.98 -22.74 16.78
N LEU A 391 21.20 -23.91 16.17
CA LEU A 391 20.17 -24.65 15.45
C LEU A 391 19.04 -25.09 16.39
N ALA A 392 19.37 -25.67 17.55
CA ALA A 392 18.41 -26.07 18.57
C ALA A 392 17.63 -24.87 19.14
N LEU A 393 18.32 -23.74 19.39
CA LEU A 393 17.67 -22.50 19.82
C LEU A 393 16.70 -21.99 18.74
N PHE A 394 17.11 -22.00 17.47
CA PHE A 394 16.25 -21.58 16.37
C PHE A 394 14.96 -22.42 16.30
N TRP A 395 15.07 -23.75 16.31
CA TRP A 395 13.90 -24.63 16.22
C TRP A 395 13.03 -24.59 17.48
N SER A 396 13.61 -24.47 18.66
CA SER A 396 12.83 -24.31 19.90
C SER A 396 12.05 -22.99 19.90
N MET A 397 12.68 -21.86 19.53
CA MET A 397 11.99 -20.59 19.35
C MET A 397 10.91 -20.66 18.25
N TRP A 398 11.15 -21.42 17.18
CA TRP A 398 10.18 -21.62 16.11
C TRP A 398 8.95 -22.38 16.63
N ILE A 399 9.12 -23.46 17.39
CA ILE A 399 8.01 -24.22 18.00
C ILE A 399 7.23 -23.35 19.00
N VAL A 400 7.93 -22.60 19.86
CA VAL A 400 7.26 -21.68 20.81
C VAL A 400 6.48 -20.61 20.06
N SER A 401 7.05 -20.03 19.00
CA SER A 401 6.36 -19.09 18.14
C SER A 401 5.16 -19.74 17.44
N LEU A 402 5.24 -21.02 17.08
CA LEU A 402 4.15 -21.74 16.42
C LEU A 402 2.93 -21.81 17.35
N VAL A 403 3.13 -22.21 18.61
CA VAL A 403 2.06 -22.28 19.62
C VAL A 403 1.51 -20.89 19.95
N ALA A 404 2.39 -19.90 20.11
CA ALA A 404 1.98 -18.52 20.39
C ALA A 404 1.17 -17.90 19.23
N ASP A 405 1.57 -18.16 17.99
CA ASP A 405 0.85 -17.68 16.80
C ASP A 405 -0.51 -18.42 16.65
N ALA A 406 -0.59 -19.72 16.97
CA ALA A 406 -1.86 -20.44 16.98
C ALA A 406 -2.87 -19.84 17.97
N TYR A 407 -2.44 -19.61 19.22
CA TYR A 407 -3.24 -18.94 20.23
C TYR A 407 -3.63 -17.51 19.80
N GLY A 408 -2.66 -16.74 19.29
CA GLY A 408 -2.89 -15.39 18.78
C GLY A 408 -3.92 -15.34 17.66
N SER A 409 -3.94 -16.35 16.78
CA SER A 409 -4.93 -16.45 15.69
C SER A 409 -6.36 -16.63 16.21
N ILE A 410 -6.54 -17.44 17.27
CA ILE A 410 -7.85 -17.64 17.91
C ILE A 410 -8.29 -16.34 18.58
N GLU A 411 -7.41 -15.72 19.37
CA GLU A 411 -7.69 -14.42 20.01
C GLU A 411 -8.06 -13.36 18.97
N GLN A 412 -7.27 -13.24 17.91
CA GLN A 412 -7.50 -12.28 16.83
C GLN A 412 -8.85 -12.53 16.14
N GLY A 413 -9.17 -13.78 15.79
CA GLY A 413 -10.44 -14.14 15.16
C GLY A 413 -11.66 -13.81 16.03
N LEU A 414 -11.59 -14.12 17.32
CA LEU A 414 -12.66 -13.82 18.28
C LEU A 414 -12.83 -12.32 18.50
N VAL A 415 -11.74 -11.59 18.74
CA VAL A 415 -11.80 -10.15 19.02
C VAL A 415 -12.25 -9.36 17.79
N ILE A 416 -11.66 -9.63 16.61
CA ILE A 416 -12.03 -8.94 15.37
C ILE A 416 -13.46 -9.31 14.97
N GLY A 417 -13.83 -10.59 15.01
CA GLY A 417 -15.17 -11.05 14.68
C GLY A 417 -16.23 -10.44 15.60
N PHE A 418 -15.98 -10.41 16.91
CA PHE A 418 -16.85 -9.77 17.88
C PHE A 418 -17.07 -8.29 17.54
N TRP A 419 -16.00 -7.50 17.39
CA TRP A 419 -16.17 -6.07 17.13
C TRP A 419 -16.76 -5.79 15.75
N TRP A 420 -16.41 -6.58 14.73
CA TRP A 420 -16.98 -6.43 13.40
C TRP A 420 -18.50 -6.61 13.41
N LEU A 421 -19.01 -7.67 14.06
CA LEU A 421 -20.46 -7.89 14.20
C LEU A 421 -21.17 -6.74 14.90
N PHE A 422 -20.52 -6.11 15.89
CA PHE A 422 -21.09 -5.01 16.67
C PHE A 422 -20.92 -3.62 16.05
N THR A 423 -20.02 -3.43 15.08
CA THR A 423 -19.65 -2.09 14.58
C THR A 423 -19.81 -1.91 13.08
N ALA A 424 -19.59 -2.95 12.26
CA ALA A 424 -19.56 -2.83 10.80
C ALA A 424 -20.85 -2.22 10.21
N TRP A 425 -22.01 -2.57 10.78
CA TRP A 425 -23.32 -2.08 10.32
C TRP A 425 -23.70 -0.69 10.84
N ARG A 426 -22.98 -0.15 11.84
CA ARG A 426 -23.20 1.18 12.42
C ARG A 426 -21.95 2.06 12.38
N GLN A 427 -21.09 1.78 11.40
CA GLN A 427 -19.80 2.43 11.23
C GLN A 427 -19.97 3.95 11.16
N ARG A 428 -19.22 4.68 12.00
CA ARG A 428 -19.16 6.13 12.01
C ARG A 428 -18.05 6.60 11.06
N TYR A 429 -18.27 7.71 10.36
CA TYR A 429 -17.32 8.30 9.41
C TYR A 429 -17.07 9.76 9.74
N ALA A 430 -15.87 10.25 9.41
CA ALA A 430 -15.55 11.67 9.46
C ALA A 430 -16.09 12.43 8.24
N THR A 431 -16.41 11.73 7.15
CA THR A 431 -17.04 12.30 5.95
C THR A 431 -18.56 12.15 6.01
N THR A 432 -19.28 13.12 5.46
CA THR A 432 -20.74 13.11 5.38
C THR A 432 -21.22 11.94 4.53
N THR A 433 -22.16 11.18 5.06
CA THR A 433 -22.66 9.99 4.37
C THR A 433 -23.64 10.34 3.26
N TYR A 434 -23.51 9.67 2.11
CA TYR A 434 -24.32 9.93 0.92
C TYR A 434 -24.76 8.64 0.21
N HIS A 435 -25.84 8.78 -0.58
CA HIS A 435 -26.41 7.68 -1.36
C HIS A 435 -25.77 7.60 -2.75
N GLY A 436 -25.77 6.39 -3.33
CA GLY A 436 -25.22 6.13 -4.66
C GLY A 436 -23.73 5.78 -4.68
N PRO A 437 -23.09 5.84 -5.87
CA PRO A 437 -21.68 5.55 -6.05
C PRO A 437 -20.80 6.60 -5.38
N ARG A 438 -19.54 6.27 -5.13
CA ARG A 438 -18.57 7.17 -4.51
C ARG A 438 -18.35 8.42 -5.35
N VAL A 439 -18.22 9.57 -4.69
CA VAL A 439 -17.88 10.82 -5.37
C VAL A 439 -16.48 10.72 -5.99
N LYS A 440 -16.33 11.24 -7.21
CA LYS A 440 -15.01 11.28 -7.88
C LYS A 440 -14.06 12.23 -7.18
N GLY A 441 -14.56 13.38 -6.73
CA GLY A 441 -13.78 14.38 -6.00
C GLY A 441 -13.07 13.79 -4.78
N LYS A 442 -11.87 14.29 -4.53
CA LYS A 442 -11.04 13.92 -3.37
C LYS A 442 -10.57 15.18 -2.68
N GLU A 443 -10.30 15.05 -1.40
CA GLU A 443 -9.53 16.01 -0.64
C GLU A 443 -8.20 15.37 -0.24
N PHE A 444 -7.16 16.18 -0.15
CA PHE A 444 -5.84 15.75 0.27
C PHE A 444 -5.26 16.81 1.21
N SER A 445 -4.68 16.41 2.33
CA SER A 445 -3.92 17.31 3.20
C SER A 445 -2.75 16.58 3.86
N THR A 446 -1.70 17.33 4.16
CA THR A 446 -0.46 16.87 4.77
C THR A 446 -0.17 17.65 6.05
N SER A 447 0.20 16.95 7.11
CA SER A 447 0.59 17.56 8.38
C SER A 447 1.95 18.25 8.30
N LYS A 448 2.22 19.09 9.29
CA LYS A 448 3.59 19.45 9.66
C LYS A 448 4.40 18.18 9.98
N ALA A 449 5.70 18.31 9.79
CA ALA A 449 6.64 17.25 10.09
C ALA A 449 6.86 17.17 11.61
N PHE A 450 6.62 16.00 12.19
CA PHE A 450 6.88 15.72 13.59
C PHE A 450 8.30 15.17 13.76
N GLU A 451 9.06 15.74 14.69
CA GLU A 451 10.40 15.24 14.99
C GLU A 451 10.33 13.85 15.63
N MET A 452 11.15 12.91 15.15
CA MET A 452 11.14 11.53 15.66
C MET A 452 11.53 11.47 17.14
N ASP A 453 12.36 12.40 17.60
CA ASP A 453 12.76 12.48 19.01
C ASP A 453 11.63 12.95 19.94
N ASP A 454 10.68 13.73 19.43
CA ASP A 454 9.46 14.08 20.18
C ASP A 454 8.54 12.86 20.31
N ILE A 455 8.41 12.05 19.25
CA ILE A 455 7.66 10.78 19.31
C ILE A 455 8.29 9.84 20.34
N LYS A 456 9.63 9.70 20.33
CA LYS A 456 10.37 8.91 21.33
C LYS A 456 10.20 9.47 22.74
N THR A 457 10.07 10.79 22.89
CA THR A 457 9.80 11.43 24.19
C THR A 457 8.44 11.00 24.74
N ILE A 458 7.40 11.02 23.90
CA ILE A 458 6.06 10.50 24.26
C ILE A 458 6.14 9.00 24.60
N GLN A 459 6.76 8.21 23.72
CA GLN A 459 6.95 6.77 23.91
C GLN A 459 7.59 6.47 25.27
N LYS A 460 8.67 7.18 25.62
CA LYS A 460 9.41 7.02 26.87
C LYS A 460 8.59 7.42 28.08
N ALA A 461 7.85 8.53 28.00
CA ALA A 461 7.04 9.03 29.12
C ALA A 461 5.87 8.09 29.46
N PHE A 462 5.28 7.45 28.45
CA PHE A 462 4.11 6.58 28.64
C PHE A 462 4.45 5.09 28.70
N SER A 463 5.69 4.68 28.38
CA SER A 463 6.16 3.30 28.56
C SER A 463 6.25 2.91 30.04
N GLY A 464 5.90 1.67 30.39
CA GLY A 464 5.96 1.17 31.78
C GLY A 464 4.66 1.35 32.59
N PRO A 465 4.73 1.46 33.93
CA PRO A 465 3.56 1.57 34.82
C PRO A 465 2.87 2.94 34.70
N THR A 466 1.61 3.00 35.15
CA THR A 466 0.79 4.21 35.06
C THR A 466 1.46 5.40 35.79
N PRO A 467 1.66 6.56 35.11
CA PRO A 467 2.24 7.74 35.72
C PRO A 467 1.49 8.17 36.99
N GLY A 468 2.21 8.31 38.11
CA GLY A 468 1.61 8.66 39.40
C GLY A 468 0.74 7.56 40.02
N GLY A 469 0.89 6.31 39.59
CA GLY A 469 0.34 5.14 40.26
C GLY A 469 1.20 4.69 41.44
N ILE A 470 0.63 3.84 42.31
CA ILE A 470 1.31 3.30 43.50
C ILE A 470 2.61 2.56 43.11
N ILE A 471 2.56 1.78 42.02
CA ILE A 471 3.74 1.06 41.50
C ILE A 471 4.82 2.03 41.01
N ASP A 472 4.48 3.17 40.40
CA ASP A 472 5.44 4.19 39.97
C ASP A 472 6.09 4.90 41.18
N GLN A 473 5.32 5.13 42.24
CA GLN A 473 5.83 5.70 43.50
C GLN A 473 6.81 4.76 44.21
N ILE A 474 6.49 3.48 44.26
CA ILE A 474 7.30 2.45 44.92
C ILE A 474 8.52 2.07 44.08
N SER A 475 8.33 1.83 42.78
CA SER A 475 9.34 1.15 41.97
C SER A 475 10.59 1.99 41.75
N GLY A 476 10.51 3.31 41.55
CA GLY A 476 11.64 4.26 41.60
C GLY A 476 12.87 3.98 40.73
N ARG A 477 12.92 2.81 40.09
CA ARG A 477 14.01 2.20 39.38
C ARG A 477 13.56 2.12 37.94
N ARG A 478 14.44 2.59 37.05
CA ARG A 478 14.45 2.29 35.62
C ARG A 478 14.65 0.79 35.38
N GLY A 479 13.74 -0.06 35.84
CA GLY A 479 13.67 -1.43 35.34
C GLY A 479 13.23 -1.35 33.87
N LYS A 480 13.91 -2.07 32.97
CA LYS A 480 13.34 -2.39 31.67
C LYS A 480 12.07 -3.21 31.93
N TYR A 481 10.92 -2.56 31.98
CA TYR A 481 9.65 -3.26 32.13
C TYR A 481 9.47 -4.12 30.89
N ILE A 482 9.55 -5.44 31.06
CA ILE A 482 9.40 -6.41 29.97
C ILE A 482 7.94 -6.40 29.47
N SER A 483 6.97 -6.02 30.31
CA SER A 483 5.57 -5.85 29.94
C SER A 483 5.18 -4.36 29.84
N GLY A 484 4.46 -4.00 28.77
CA GLY A 484 3.94 -2.66 28.58
C GLY A 484 4.89 -1.67 27.91
N HIS A 485 5.80 -2.12 27.06
CA HIS A 485 6.46 -1.19 26.13
C HIS A 485 5.44 -0.68 25.09
N ILE A 486 5.53 0.61 24.78
CA ILE A 486 4.75 1.26 23.73
C ILE A 486 5.68 1.48 22.54
N THR A 487 5.22 1.18 21.33
CA THR A 487 5.99 1.43 20.11
C THR A 487 5.74 2.85 19.58
N LEU A 488 6.60 3.32 18.67
CA LEU A 488 6.40 4.63 18.01
C LEU A 488 5.11 4.62 17.18
N ASN A 489 4.81 3.49 16.53
CA ASN A 489 3.58 3.29 15.79
C ASN A 489 2.33 3.39 16.70
N ASP A 490 2.40 2.86 17.92
CA ASP A 490 1.28 2.97 18.87
C ASP A 490 0.97 4.43 19.21
N VAL A 491 2.01 5.27 19.38
CA VAL A 491 1.85 6.72 19.64
C VAL A 491 1.14 7.39 18.46
N LEU A 492 1.65 7.20 17.24
CA LEU A 492 1.10 7.84 16.04
C LEU A 492 -0.33 7.37 15.76
N CYS A 493 -0.60 6.07 15.81
CA CYS A 493 -1.94 5.53 15.65
C CYS A 493 -2.91 6.08 16.70
N THR A 494 -2.49 6.25 17.95
CA THR A 494 -3.33 6.83 19.01
C THR A 494 -3.65 8.30 18.76
N VAL A 495 -2.65 9.10 18.38
CA VAL A 495 -2.85 10.53 18.09
C VAL A 495 -3.79 10.71 16.90
N ILE A 496 -3.58 9.94 15.83
CA ILE A 496 -4.43 9.99 14.63
C ILE A 496 -5.85 9.51 14.94
N ALA A 497 -5.99 8.42 15.68
CA ALA A 497 -7.30 7.93 16.10
C ALA A 497 -8.06 8.96 16.94
N ASP A 498 -7.40 9.59 17.91
CA ASP A 498 -8.02 10.65 18.72
C ASP A 498 -8.44 11.85 17.87
N ALA A 499 -7.63 12.27 16.88
CA ALA A 499 -7.97 13.37 15.99
C ALA A 499 -9.17 13.05 15.07
N ILE A 500 -9.27 11.81 14.59
CA ILE A 500 -10.42 11.36 13.80
C ILE A 500 -11.68 11.29 14.67
N ILE A 501 -11.57 10.78 15.92
CA ILE A 501 -12.70 10.74 16.87
C ILE A 501 -13.20 12.16 17.14
N ASP A 502 -12.30 13.11 17.39
CA ASP A 502 -12.61 14.52 17.60
C ASP A 502 -13.29 15.16 16.38
N GLU A 503 -12.93 14.76 15.16
CA GLU A 503 -13.67 15.17 13.95
C GLU A 503 -15.04 14.52 13.85
N MET A 504 -15.15 13.22 14.12
CA MET A 504 -16.42 12.51 14.06
C MET A 504 -17.41 12.97 15.12
N ASP A 505 -16.93 13.33 16.30
CA ASP A 505 -17.76 13.85 17.39
C ASP A 505 -18.28 15.25 17.01
N ASP A 506 -17.45 16.14 16.46
CA ASP A 506 -17.88 17.45 15.93
C ASP A 506 -18.90 17.30 14.80
N MET A 507 -18.69 16.36 13.87
CA MET A 507 -19.61 16.12 12.75
C MET A 507 -20.95 15.51 13.20
N ASP A 508 -20.96 14.68 14.25
CA ASP A 508 -22.18 14.07 14.76
C ASP A 508 -23.12 15.07 15.47
N GLU A 509 -22.61 16.26 15.84
CA GLU A 509 -23.45 17.37 16.31
C GLU A 509 -24.28 18.01 15.19
N ASP A 510 -23.84 17.90 13.93
CA ASP A 510 -24.54 18.46 12.78
C ASP A 510 -25.66 17.52 12.28
N PRO A 511 -26.95 17.94 12.30
CA PRO A 511 -28.05 17.13 11.79
C PRO A 511 -27.93 16.79 10.30
N ALA A 512 -27.21 17.59 9.51
CA ALA A 512 -27.01 17.39 8.07
C ALA A 512 -25.94 16.33 7.76
N HIS A 513 -25.16 15.89 8.75
CA HIS A 513 -24.11 14.86 8.56
C HIS A 513 -24.69 13.46 8.30
N HIS A 514 -25.88 13.19 8.83
CA HIS A 514 -26.55 11.89 8.71
C HIS A 514 -27.72 11.97 7.73
N PRO A 515 -27.93 10.96 6.87
CA PRO A 515 -29.06 10.96 5.96
C PRO A 515 -30.35 10.76 6.78
N PRO A 516 -31.45 11.45 6.46
CA PRO A 516 -32.73 11.22 7.13
C PRO A 516 -33.21 9.78 6.89
N GLY A 517 -33.74 9.13 7.93
CA GLY A 517 -34.32 7.78 7.78
C GLY A 517 -34.31 6.95 9.06
N LEU A 518 -35.14 5.90 9.06
CA LEU A 518 -35.27 4.96 10.18
C LEU A 518 -33.96 4.24 10.47
N PHE A 519 -33.25 3.78 9.43
CA PHE A 519 -31.99 3.06 9.60
C PHE A 519 -30.90 3.95 10.22
N SER A 520 -30.73 5.18 9.73
CA SER A 520 -29.81 6.17 10.31
C SER A 520 -30.18 6.49 11.77
N TRP A 521 -31.48 6.55 12.09
CA TRP A 521 -31.93 6.70 13.48
C TRP A 521 -31.55 5.49 14.35
N ILE A 522 -31.71 4.25 13.85
CA ILE A 522 -31.29 3.03 14.55
C ILE A 522 -29.78 3.05 14.79
N GLN A 523 -28.98 3.37 13.77
CA GLN A 523 -27.52 3.45 13.88
C GLN A 523 -27.08 4.49 14.93
N ARG A 524 -27.67 5.69 14.91
CA ARG A 524 -27.37 6.73 15.90
C ARG A 524 -27.75 6.33 17.31
N SER A 525 -28.94 5.76 17.48
CA SER A 525 -29.41 5.26 18.78
C SER A 525 -28.51 4.13 19.31
N ALA A 526 -28.08 3.22 18.44
CA ALA A 526 -27.13 2.17 18.78
C ALA A 526 -25.75 2.72 19.13
N ASN A 527 -25.26 3.74 18.42
CA ASN A 527 -24.00 4.42 18.71
C ASN A 527 -24.02 5.16 20.05
N ALA A 528 -25.18 5.66 20.50
CA ALA A 528 -25.34 6.30 21.80
C ALA A 528 -25.36 5.30 22.97
N LEU A 529 -25.81 4.06 22.74
CA LEU A 529 -25.97 3.03 23.79
C LEU A 529 -24.81 2.03 23.86
N LEU A 530 -24.27 1.62 22.71
CA LEU A 530 -23.26 0.58 22.62
C LEU A 530 -21.85 1.18 22.56
N PRO A 531 -20.86 0.54 23.21
CA PRO A 531 -19.48 1.00 23.14
C PRO A 531 -19.01 1.05 21.69
N SER A 532 -18.47 2.19 21.28
CA SER A 532 -17.91 2.37 19.94
C SER A 532 -16.38 2.30 19.99
N ARG A 533 -15.81 1.67 18.98
CA ARG A 533 -14.36 1.62 18.74
C ARG A 533 -14.12 2.11 17.32
N ILE A 534 -13.01 2.80 17.12
CA ILE A 534 -12.61 3.27 15.81
C ILE A 534 -11.96 2.10 15.10
N ALA A 535 -12.50 1.76 13.96
CA ALA A 535 -12.06 0.66 13.12
C ALA A 535 -11.05 1.21 12.10
N LEU A 536 -9.79 0.81 12.23
CA LEU A 536 -8.72 1.19 11.31
C LEU A 536 -8.21 -0.06 10.59
N MET A 537 -8.30 -0.09 9.26
CA MET A 537 -7.66 -1.12 8.46
C MET A 537 -6.16 -0.84 8.42
N ILE A 538 -5.37 -1.74 9.02
CA ILE A 538 -3.91 -1.66 9.06
C ILE A 538 -3.34 -2.67 8.06
N PRO A 539 -2.67 -2.22 6.99
CA PRO A 539 -1.91 -3.10 6.12
C PRO A 539 -0.75 -3.75 6.88
N ILE A 540 -0.53 -5.03 6.64
CA ILE A 540 0.55 -5.82 7.22
C ILE A 540 1.39 -6.35 6.07
N SER A 541 2.63 -5.85 5.97
CA SER A 541 3.59 -6.38 5.01
C SER A 541 4.11 -7.75 5.47
N ILE A 542 4.02 -8.71 4.57
CA ILE A 542 4.66 -10.03 4.69
C ILE A 542 5.82 -10.16 3.67
N ARG A 543 6.29 -9.04 3.14
CA ARG A 543 7.38 -8.97 2.16
C ARG A 543 8.67 -9.56 2.74
N PRO A 544 9.30 -10.53 2.05
CA PRO A 544 10.64 -10.98 2.42
C PRO A 544 11.66 -9.84 2.25
N ILE A 545 12.60 -9.70 3.20
CA ILE A 545 13.59 -8.60 3.22
C ILE A 545 14.42 -8.52 1.93
N SER A 546 14.70 -9.67 1.31
CA SER A 546 15.48 -9.74 0.06
C SER A 546 14.64 -9.53 -1.20
N ASN A 547 13.32 -9.40 -1.06
CA ASN A 547 12.43 -9.41 -2.21
C ASN A 547 12.28 -8.01 -2.82
N THR A 548 13.00 -7.82 -3.93
CA THR A 548 12.93 -6.64 -4.78
C THR A 548 11.83 -6.72 -5.84
N SER A 549 11.08 -7.82 -5.91
CA SER A 549 9.96 -7.94 -6.85
C SER A 549 8.89 -6.90 -6.54
N MET A 550 8.36 -6.29 -7.60
CA MET A 550 7.25 -5.35 -7.50
C MET A 550 5.90 -6.04 -7.16
N SER A 551 5.80 -7.37 -7.02
CA SER A 551 4.56 -8.05 -6.58
C SER A 551 4.04 -7.55 -5.22
N ASN A 552 2.72 -7.58 -4.99
CA ASN A 552 2.14 -7.26 -3.68
C ASN A 552 2.40 -8.37 -2.65
N TRP A 553 3.09 -8.02 -1.57
CA TRP A 553 3.31 -8.84 -0.38
C TRP A 553 2.71 -8.18 0.86
N SER A 554 1.51 -7.61 0.71
CA SER A 554 0.77 -7.00 1.81
C SER A 554 -0.60 -7.63 1.95
N THR A 555 -1.00 -7.85 3.20
CA THR A 555 -2.36 -8.18 3.62
C THR A 555 -2.88 -7.06 4.51
N GLY A 556 -4.07 -7.19 5.11
CA GLY A 556 -4.64 -6.19 6.00
C GLY A 556 -5.48 -6.79 7.11
N SER A 557 -5.61 -6.07 8.23
CA SER A 557 -6.51 -6.44 9.31
C SER A 557 -7.07 -5.21 10.01
N ILE A 558 -8.31 -5.31 10.53
CA ILE A 558 -8.99 -4.19 11.18
C ILE A 558 -8.61 -4.14 12.66
N ALA A 559 -7.97 -3.05 13.09
CA ALA A 559 -7.75 -2.71 14.49
C ALA A 559 -8.97 -1.96 15.03
N TYR A 560 -9.59 -2.49 16.08
CA TYR A 560 -10.64 -1.77 16.82
C TYR A 560 -10.06 -1.07 18.04
N LEU A 561 -9.74 0.21 17.88
CA LEU A 561 -9.09 0.99 18.93
C LEU A 561 -10.14 1.58 19.89
N PRO A 562 -9.94 1.46 21.22
CA PRO A 562 -10.82 2.07 22.20
C PRO A 562 -11.01 3.57 22.00
N CYS A 563 -12.25 3.99 21.76
CA CYS A 563 -12.70 5.38 21.76
C CYS A 563 -13.30 5.68 23.15
N GLY A 564 -13.21 6.91 23.63
CA GLY A 564 -13.88 7.27 24.89
C GLY A 564 -15.39 7.30 24.64
N SER A 565 -16.18 7.66 25.65
CA SER A 565 -17.52 8.16 25.35
C SER A 565 -17.38 9.58 24.79
N ALA A 566 -18.16 9.95 23.76
CA ALA A 566 -18.20 11.32 23.25
C ALA A 566 -18.51 12.33 24.39
N LYS A 567 -19.32 11.94 25.38
CA LYS A 567 -19.65 12.77 26.55
C LYS A 567 -18.46 13.06 27.47
N GLU A 568 -17.44 12.21 27.47
CA GLU A 568 -16.24 12.39 28.31
C GLU A 568 -15.18 13.25 27.61
N GLY A 569 -15.30 13.46 26.30
CA GLY A 569 -14.31 14.13 25.47
C GLY A 569 -12.98 13.37 25.38
N LEU A 570 -11.99 13.99 24.75
CA LEU A 570 -10.65 13.42 24.63
C LEU A 570 -9.88 13.45 25.97
N PRO A 571 -9.06 12.43 26.28
CA PRO A 571 -8.32 12.40 27.52
C PRO A 571 -7.24 13.49 27.55
N THR A 572 -7.28 14.34 28.58
CA THR A 572 -6.30 15.43 28.80
C THR A 572 -5.26 15.09 29.88
N GLY A 573 -5.67 14.39 30.93
CA GLY A 573 -4.79 14.04 32.05
C GLY A 573 -3.80 12.90 31.75
N ALA A 574 -2.61 12.96 32.33
CA ALA A 574 -1.54 11.96 32.15
C ALA A 574 -1.99 10.50 32.36
N LYS A 575 -2.79 10.23 33.41
CA LYS A 575 -3.31 8.88 33.68
C LYS A 575 -4.31 8.42 32.61
N ALA A 576 -5.17 9.31 32.13
CA ALA A 576 -6.17 9.00 31.11
C ALA A 576 -5.51 8.77 29.75
N MET A 577 -4.57 9.64 29.36
CA MET A 577 -3.74 9.48 28.16
C MET A 577 -2.94 8.17 28.19
N HIS A 578 -2.34 7.81 29.33
CA HIS A 578 -1.64 6.54 29.50
C HIS A 578 -2.59 5.34 29.28
N ARG A 579 -3.78 5.35 29.88
CA ARG A 579 -4.78 4.29 29.68
C ARG A 579 -5.21 4.17 28.21
N ARG A 580 -5.45 5.30 27.55
CA ARG A 580 -5.80 5.35 26.12
C ARG A 580 -4.70 4.73 25.25
N LEU A 581 -3.47 5.16 25.44
CA LEU A 581 -2.33 4.70 24.64
C LEU A 581 -2.04 3.21 24.86
N LYS A 582 -2.11 2.73 26.11
CA LYS A 582 -2.00 1.29 26.42
C LYS A 582 -3.15 0.47 25.84
N GLY A 583 -4.38 0.99 25.88
CA GLY A 583 -5.56 0.35 25.29
C GLY A 583 -5.38 0.16 23.78
N ASN A 584 -4.93 1.20 23.08
CA ASN A 584 -4.67 1.15 21.65
C ASN A 584 -3.48 0.24 21.32
N SER A 585 -2.38 0.31 22.08
CA SER A 585 -1.22 -0.58 21.91
C SER A 585 -1.62 -2.05 22.08
N ARG A 586 -2.50 -2.39 23.04
CA ARG A 586 -3.05 -3.75 23.17
C ARG A 586 -3.85 -4.17 21.93
N ALA A 587 -4.75 -3.31 21.46
CA ALA A 587 -5.56 -3.59 20.27
C ALA A 587 -4.70 -3.77 18.99
N LEU A 588 -3.66 -2.95 18.82
CA LEU A 588 -2.70 -3.08 17.71
C LEU A 588 -1.85 -4.35 17.84
N ASN A 589 -1.45 -4.73 19.05
CA ASN A 589 -0.69 -5.95 19.29
C ASN A 589 -1.51 -7.23 19.02
N THR A 590 -2.84 -7.20 19.15
CA THR A 590 -3.71 -8.31 18.72
C THR A 590 -3.54 -8.60 17.22
N LEU A 591 -3.30 -7.59 16.38
CA LEU A 591 -3.08 -7.78 14.94
C LEU A 591 -1.72 -8.40 14.59
N LYS A 592 -0.71 -8.16 15.44
CA LYS A 592 0.66 -8.64 15.23
C LYS A 592 0.84 -10.11 15.64
N ARG A 593 -0.16 -10.69 16.31
CA ARG A 593 -0.12 -12.05 16.84
C ARG A 593 -1.03 -12.94 16.00
N GLY A 594 -0.46 -13.99 15.42
CA GLY A 594 -1.21 -15.02 14.72
C GLY A 594 -0.97 -15.08 13.22
N TRP A 595 -1.58 -16.09 12.61
CA TRP A 595 -1.44 -16.42 11.20
C TRP A 595 -2.60 -15.94 10.36
N LEU A 596 -3.68 -15.39 10.94
CA LEU A 596 -4.84 -14.97 10.16
C LEU A 596 -4.46 -14.04 9.00
N PRO A 597 -3.64 -12.99 9.16
CA PRO A 597 -3.25 -12.15 8.03
C PRO A 597 -2.53 -12.93 6.92
N THR A 598 -1.65 -13.85 7.29
CA THR A 598 -0.88 -14.70 6.36
C THR A 598 -1.77 -15.75 5.68
N LEU A 599 -2.71 -16.36 6.39
CA LEU A 599 -3.69 -17.30 5.83
C LEU A 599 -4.63 -16.56 4.87
N SER A 600 -5.12 -15.38 5.25
CA SER A 600 -5.91 -14.50 4.39
C SER A 600 -5.14 -14.10 3.13
N PHE A 601 -3.84 -13.79 3.24
CA PHE A 601 -2.98 -13.51 2.08
C PHE A 601 -3.01 -14.67 1.08
N TRP A 602 -2.75 -15.90 1.54
CA TRP A 602 -2.72 -17.07 0.66
C TRP A 602 -4.11 -17.43 0.11
N ALA A 603 -5.17 -17.23 0.89
CA ALA A 603 -6.54 -17.39 0.42
C ALA A 603 -6.89 -16.40 -0.70
N ILE A 604 -6.50 -15.13 -0.56
CA ILE A 604 -6.67 -14.11 -1.62
C ILE A 604 -5.78 -14.44 -2.83
N GLN A 605 -4.54 -14.87 -2.60
CA GLN A 605 -3.63 -15.24 -3.68
C GLN A 605 -4.21 -16.37 -4.55
N LEU A 606 -4.82 -17.38 -3.92
CA LEU A 606 -5.46 -18.50 -4.61
C LEU A 606 -6.74 -18.06 -5.34
N THR A 607 -7.60 -17.27 -4.68
CA THR A 607 -8.88 -16.85 -5.26
C THR A 607 -8.72 -15.79 -6.35
N GLY A 608 -7.77 -14.86 -6.22
CA GLY A 608 -7.54 -13.81 -7.20
C GLY A 608 -6.92 -14.30 -8.51
N GLN A 609 -6.30 -15.48 -8.53
CA GLN A 609 -5.80 -16.13 -9.76
C GLN A 609 -6.89 -16.89 -10.53
N ALA A 610 -8.07 -17.07 -9.92
CA ALA A 610 -9.23 -17.66 -10.55
C ALA A 610 -10.38 -16.64 -10.56
N PRO A 611 -10.39 -15.65 -11.49
CA PRO A 611 -11.44 -14.63 -11.53
C PRO A 611 -12.85 -15.19 -11.62
N ILE A 612 -13.02 -16.44 -12.10
CA ILE A 612 -14.30 -17.15 -12.02
C ILE A 612 -14.89 -17.24 -10.60
N LEU A 613 -14.05 -17.28 -9.56
CA LEU A 613 -14.43 -17.34 -8.16
C LEU A 613 -14.71 -15.97 -7.53
N TYR A 614 -14.41 -14.87 -8.24
CA TYR A 614 -14.51 -13.49 -7.75
C TYR A 614 -15.41 -12.69 -8.71
N PRO A 615 -16.50 -12.10 -8.22
CA PRO A 615 -17.82 -12.13 -8.88
C PRO A 615 -17.76 -12.20 -10.41
N SER A 616 -17.82 -13.42 -10.93
CA SER A 616 -17.88 -13.69 -12.36
C SER A 616 -19.32 -13.87 -12.83
N ALA A 617 -19.54 -13.88 -14.15
CA ALA A 617 -20.85 -14.09 -14.75
C ALA A 617 -21.55 -15.41 -14.35
N LEU A 618 -20.85 -16.40 -13.79
CA LEU A 618 -21.44 -17.63 -13.22
C LEU A 618 -22.16 -17.39 -11.88
N TRP A 619 -21.85 -16.28 -11.21
CA TRP A 619 -22.55 -15.79 -10.02
C TRP A 619 -23.68 -14.83 -10.40
N THR A 620 -24.13 -14.73 -11.66
CA THR A 620 -25.24 -13.84 -12.05
C THR A 620 -26.41 -13.81 -11.05
N PRO A 621 -26.93 -14.95 -10.53
CA PRO A 621 -28.00 -14.93 -9.53
C PRO A 621 -27.61 -14.38 -8.15
N VAL A 622 -26.31 -14.34 -7.81
CA VAL A 622 -25.78 -13.91 -6.49
C VAL A 622 -24.87 -12.67 -6.59
N SER A 623 -24.63 -12.16 -7.80
CA SER A 623 -23.68 -11.08 -8.10
C SER A 623 -23.99 -9.80 -7.34
N ALA A 624 -25.29 -9.48 -7.21
CA ALA A 624 -25.76 -8.36 -6.40
C ALA A 624 -25.41 -8.54 -4.91
N VAL A 625 -25.55 -9.76 -4.38
CA VAL A 625 -25.20 -10.08 -2.98
C VAL A 625 -23.69 -9.99 -2.77
N VAL A 626 -22.88 -10.49 -3.71
CA VAL A 626 -21.41 -10.38 -3.60
C VAL A 626 -20.96 -8.94 -3.67
N ARG A 627 -21.47 -8.17 -4.64
CA ARG A 627 -21.15 -6.74 -4.75
C ARG A 627 -21.54 -6.01 -3.48
N TRP A 628 -22.73 -6.30 -2.93
CA TRP A 628 -23.15 -5.76 -1.64
C TRP A 628 -22.20 -6.16 -0.50
N CYS A 629 -21.80 -7.43 -0.41
CA CYS A 629 -20.85 -7.90 0.61
C CYS A 629 -19.49 -7.19 0.48
N LEU A 630 -18.94 -7.05 -0.73
CA LEU A 630 -17.68 -6.36 -0.97
C LEU A 630 -17.76 -4.88 -0.60
N GLU A 631 -18.80 -4.19 -1.06
CA GLU A 631 -19.07 -2.79 -0.70
C GLU A 631 -19.22 -2.63 0.83
N PHE A 632 -19.99 -3.51 1.47
CA PHE A 632 -20.16 -3.52 2.92
C PHE A 632 -18.84 -3.75 3.65
N THR A 633 -18.01 -4.71 3.21
CA THR A 633 -16.70 -4.96 3.80
C THR A 633 -15.77 -3.76 3.63
N LEU A 634 -15.71 -3.16 2.44
CA LEU A 634 -14.88 -1.98 2.17
C LEU A 634 -15.32 -0.74 2.96
N CYS A 635 -16.59 -0.68 3.35
CA CYS A 635 -17.14 0.38 4.19
C CYS A 635 -17.19 0.00 5.68
N SER A 636 -16.76 -1.20 6.09
CA SER A 636 -16.91 -1.67 7.48
C SER A 636 -15.90 -1.08 8.48
N PHE A 637 -15.13 -0.07 8.07
CA PHE A 637 -14.11 0.59 8.88
C PHE A 637 -13.95 2.08 8.51
N THR A 638 -13.39 2.88 9.41
CA THR A 638 -13.28 4.34 9.26
C THR A 638 -12.18 4.74 8.28
N ALA A 639 -11.03 4.08 8.33
CA ALA A 639 -9.85 4.49 7.56
C ALA A 639 -8.90 3.33 7.27
N VAL A 640 -8.16 3.44 6.17
CA VAL A 640 -6.94 2.67 5.92
C VAL A 640 -5.76 3.49 6.44
N LEU A 641 -4.97 2.93 7.36
CA LEU A 641 -3.82 3.60 7.96
C LEU A 641 -2.54 2.81 7.64
N THR A 642 -1.68 3.36 6.80
CA THR A 642 -0.37 2.77 6.46
C THR A 642 0.77 3.52 7.12
N ASN A 643 1.80 2.78 7.53
CA ASN A 643 3.05 3.33 8.02
C ASN A 643 4.21 2.71 7.24
N VAL A 644 4.94 3.54 6.49
CA VAL A 644 6.07 3.12 5.68
C VAL A 644 7.35 3.78 6.21
N PRO A 645 8.36 3.00 6.64
CA PRO A 645 9.63 3.57 7.04
C PRO A 645 10.40 4.06 5.80
N GLY A 646 10.73 5.35 5.77
CA GLY A 646 11.66 5.92 4.81
C GLY A 646 13.09 6.05 5.37
N PRO A 647 14.02 6.64 4.59
CA PRO A 647 15.42 6.73 4.93
C PRO A 647 15.67 7.69 6.11
N PRO A 648 16.62 7.37 7.00
CA PRO A 648 16.87 8.14 8.21
C PRO A 648 17.64 9.44 7.97
N GLY A 649 18.29 9.59 6.81
CA GLY A 649 19.11 10.75 6.46
C GLY A 649 18.60 11.50 5.24
N GLU A 650 19.37 12.52 4.84
CA GLU A 650 19.11 13.33 3.66
C GLU A 650 19.21 12.51 2.37
N VAL A 651 18.36 12.86 1.42
CA VAL A 651 18.26 12.18 0.13
C VAL A 651 18.14 13.23 -0.97
N HIS A 652 18.83 12.99 -2.07
CA HIS A 652 18.74 13.79 -3.27
C HIS A 652 18.05 12.98 -4.36
N LEU A 653 17.17 13.63 -5.11
CA LEU A 653 16.56 13.08 -6.32
C LEU A 653 16.87 14.03 -7.46
N ALA A 654 17.45 13.51 -8.56
CA ALA A 654 17.88 14.35 -9.68
C ALA A 654 18.76 15.54 -9.24
N GLU A 655 19.71 15.26 -8.34
CA GLU A 655 20.63 16.23 -7.71
C GLU A 655 19.96 17.30 -6.83
N SER A 656 18.63 17.29 -6.69
CA SER A 656 17.91 18.22 -5.83
C SER A 656 17.66 17.60 -4.46
N GLU A 657 17.96 18.35 -3.40
CA GLU A 657 17.72 17.93 -2.02
C GLU A 657 16.21 17.78 -1.76
N VAL A 658 15.80 16.62 -1.24
CA VAL A 658 14.43 16.37 -0.79
C VAL A 658 14.28 16.89 0.63
N VAL A 659 13.46 17.93 0.81
CA VAL A 659 13.19 18.56 2.11
C VAL A 659 12.05 17.86 2.85
N GLN A 660 11.07 17.36 2.10
CA GLN A 660 9.96 16.58 2.64
C GLN A 660 9.53 15.50 1.65
N TRP A 661 9.19 14.34 2.19
CA TRP A 661 8.59 13.24 1.46
C TRP A 661 7.33 12.79 2.18
N THR A 662 6.22 12.66 1.43
CA THR A 662 4.96 12.10 1.92
C THR A 662 4.54 10.92 1.06
N ALA A 663 3.77 10.01 1.64
CA ALA A 663 3.16 8.89 0.92
C ALA A 663 1.76 8.63 1.46
N SER A 664 0.84 8.23 0.59
CA SER A 664 -0.57 7.99 0.92
C SER A 664 -1.03 6.65 0.33
N PRO A 665 -1.79 5.86 1.11
CA PRO A 665 -2.31 4.56 0.68
C PRO A 665 -3.52 4.72 -0.27
N PRO A 666 -3.97 3.62 -0.88
CA PRO A 666 -5.27 3.56 -1.53
C PRO A 666 -6.38 3.82 -0.50
N GLN A 667 -7.51 4.32 -0.99
CA GLN A 667 -8.70 4.54 -0.17
C GLN A 667 -9.69 3.42 -0.42
N ALA A 668 -10.21 2.84 0.66
CA ALA A 668 -11.13 1.71 0.64
C ALA A 668 -12.53 2.13 0.18
N GLY A 669 -13.59 1.75 0.90
CA GLY A 669 -14.97 2.06 0.55
C GLY A 669 -15.27 3.56 0.56
N LYS A 670 -16.48 3.92 0.14
CA LYS A 670 -16.97 5.30 0.23
C LYS A 670 -16.92 5.75 1.68
N ASN A 671 -16.73 7.04 1.89
CA ASN A 671 -16.64 7.67 3.20
C ASN A 671 -15.42 7.29 4.06
N THR A 672 -14.64 6.28 3.68
CA THR A 672 -13.42 5.90 4.39
C THR A 672 -12.29 6.91 4.15
N LEU A 673 -11.34 7.03 5.07
CA LEU A 673 -10.13 7.85 4.88
C LEU A 673 -8.95 6.99 4.40
N GLY A 674 -8.09 7.56 3.55
CA GLY A 674 -6.76 7.02 3.27
C GLY A 674 -5.71 7.79 4.05
N ILE A 675 -4.99 7.14 4.97
CA ILE A 675 -4.05 7.81 5.87
C ILE A 675 -2.66 7.20 5.73
N GLY A 676 -1.70 8.03 5.34
CA GLY A 676 -0.32 7.62 5.16
C GLY A 676 0.62 8.26 6.15
N ILE A 677 1.46 7.45 6.77
CA ILE A 677 2.54 7.86 7.66
C ILE A 677 3.85 7.47 6.98
N ILE A 678 4.75 8.44 6.83
CA ILE A 678 6.10 8.17 6.35
C ILE A 678 7.13 8.89 7.21
N SER A 679 8.17 8.16 7.59
CA SER A 679 9.33 8.73 8.27
C SER A 679 10.43 9.06 7.27
N PHE A 680 10.92 10.29 7.26
CA PHE A 680 11.98 10.75 6.37
C PHE A 680 12.86 11.76 7.09
N ASN A 681 14.18 11.61 6.97
CA ASN A 681 15.17 12.52 7.57
C ASN A 681 14.88 12.86 9.04
N LYS A 682 14.71 11.81 9.87
CA LYS A 682 14.36 11.88 11.31
C LYS A 682 13.05 12.62 11.64
N ARG A 683 12.21 12.88 10.65
CA ARG A 683 10.88 13.45 10.82
C ARG A 683 9.82 12.47 10.34
N CYS A 684 8.58 12.73 10.71
CA CYS A 684 7.42 11.95 10.31
C CYS A 684 6.32 12.88 9.82
N CYS A 685 5.71 12.57 8.67
CA CYS A 685 4.57 13.31 8.16
C CYS A 685 3.34 12.40 8.08
N VAL A 686 2.17 12.98 8.28
CA VAL A 686 0.87 12.31 8.11
C VAL A 686 0.15 12.92 6.92
N THR A 687 -0.44 12.09 6.07
CA THR A 687 -1.30 12.51 4.97
C THR A 687 -2.72 12.00 5.19
N ILE A 688 -3.71 12.78 4.81
CA ILE A 688 -5.12 12.43 4.86
C ILE A 688 -5.69 12.58 3.45
N VAL A 689 -6.29 11.50 2.94
CA VAL A 689 -7.10 11.46 1.73
C VAL A 689 -8.54 11.20 2.13
N ALA A 690 -9.46 12.02 1.64
CA ALA A 690 -10.90 11.87 1.89
C ALA A 690 -11.71 12.07 0.61
N ASP A 691 -12.99 11.71 0.67
CA ASP A 691 -13.95 12.05 -0.37
C ASP A 691 -14.33 13.53 -0.27
N HIS A 692 -14.26 14.26 -1.40
CA HIS A 692 -14.73 15.64 -1.46
C HIS A 692 -16.23 15.65 -1.74
N VAL A 693 -17.02 15.85 -0.69
CA VAL A 693 -18.47 15.98 -0.76
C VAL A 693 -18.78 17.47 -0.66
N VAL A 694 -19.33 18.04 -1.74
CA VAL A 694 -19.57 19.48 -1.87
C VAL A 694 -20.81 19.89 -1.08
N ASP A 695 -20.82 21.13 -0.56
CA ASP A 695 -21.95 21.74 0.13
C ASP A 695 -22.41 20.94 1.37
N CYS A 696 -21.45 20.34 2.09
CA CYS A 696 -21.74 19.53 3.27
C CYS A 696 -20.78 19.83 4.44
N PRO A 697 -21.14 19.45 5.69
CA PRO A 697 -20.32 19.72 6.87
C PRO A 697 -18.91 19.12 6.77
N SER A 698 -18.75 18.01 6.05
CA SER A 698 -17.45 17.35 5.86
C SER A 698 -16.55 17.98 4.79
N GLU A 699 -16.99 19.04 4.10
CA GLU A 699 -16.13 19.72 3.13
C GLU A 699 -14.91 20.34 3.86
N GLY A 700 -13.70 20.01 3.42
CA GLY A 700 -12.45 20.38 4.07
C GLY A 700 -12.03 19.47 5.24
N VAL A 701 -12.65 18.30 5.39
CA VAL A 701 -12.34 17.33 6.45
C VAL A 701 -10.89 16.87 6.45
N ALA A 702 -10.24 16.72 5.29
CA ALA A 702 -8.86 16.27 5.24
C ALA A 702 -7.91 17.26 5.95
N ASP A 703 -8.14 18.56 5.73
CA ASP A 703 -7.36 19.62 6.35
C ASP A 703 -7.66 19.76 7.85
N ARG A 704 -8.94 19.68 8.26
CA ARG A 704 -9.33 19.73 9.67
C ARG A 704 -8.74 18.58 10.48
N ILE A 705 -8.82 17.34 9.97
CA ILE A 705 -8.21 16.17 10.63
C ILE A 705 -6.70 16.40 10.77
N THR A 706 -6.04 16.90 9.73
CA THR A 706 -4.60 17.16 9.75
C THR A 706 -4.23 18.16 10.85
N HIS A 707 -4.96 19.26 10.97
CA HIS A 707 -4.78 20.23 12.06
C HIS A 707 -5.08 19.62 13.45
N LYS A 708 -6.11 18.78 13.57
CA LYS A 708 -6.42 18.05 14.81
C LYS A 708 -5.32 17.08 15.20
N VAL A 709 -4.68 16.41 14.24
CA VAL A 709 -3.50 15.55 14.48
C VAL A 709 -2.35 16.37 15.05
N GLU A 710 -2.03 17.52 14.46
CA GLU A 710 -0.96 18.41 14.95
C GLU A 710 -1.22 18.91 16.38
N ARG A 711 -2.46 19.37 16.63
CA ARG A 711 -2.90 19.81 17.95
C ARG A 711 -2.79 18.68 18.97
N ARG A 712 -3.30 17.51 18.63
CA ARG A 712 -3.32 16.35 19.52
C ARG A 712 -1.92 15.83 19.82
N PHE A 713 -1.04 15.82 18.82
CA PHE A 713 0.38 15.47 19.00
C PHE A 713 1.04 16.39 20.03
N THR A 714 0.84 17.69 19.89
CA THR A 714 1.40 18.71 20.80
C THR A 714 0.93 18.50 22.25
N GLN A 715 -0.36 18.21 22.46
CA GLN A 715 -0.90 17.90 23.78
C GLN A 715 -0.23 16.68 24.43
N TYR A 716 -0.05 15.58 23.67
CA TYR A 716 0.64 14.39 24.17
C TYR A 716 2.10 14.69 24.51
N LEU A 717 2.77 15.53 23.71
CA LEU A 717 4.16 15.91 23.90
C LEU A 717 4.37 16.77 25.15
N GLU A 718 3.48 17.74 25.40
CA GLU A 718 3.51 18.58 26.60
C GLU A 718 3.36 17.73 27.86
N VAL A 719 2.33 16.88 27.90
CA VAL A 719 2.10 15.98 29.04
C VAL A 719 3.27 15.01 29.23
N ALA A 720 3.85 14.48 28.15
CA ALA A 720 5.03 13.63 28.21
C ALA A 720 6.24 14.34 28.83
N ARG A 721 6.49 15.60 28.42
CA ARG A 721 7.57 16.42 28.98
C ARG A 721 7.36 16.67 30.48
N ASP A 722 6.12 16.91 30.91
CA ASP A 722 5.79 17.14 32.32
C ASP A 722 5.96 15.88 33.19
N ILE A 723 5.58 14.71 32.66
CA ILE A 723 5.83 13.41 33.32
C ILE A 723 7.34 13.22 33.54
N LEU A 724 8.14 13.45 32.50
CA LEU A 724 9.58 13.25 32.55
C LEU A 724 10.28 14.25 33.50
N LYS A 725 9.91 15.53 33.46
CA LYS A 725 10.40 16.56 34.40
C LYS A 725 10.07 16.21 35.85
N SER A 726 8.85 15.75 36.10
CA SER A 726 8.40 15.33 37.43
C SER A 726 9.18 14.12 37.95
N ALA A 727 9.47 13.15 37.07
CA ALA A 727 10.28 11.99 37.40
C ALA A 727 11.73 12.36 37.73
N GLU A 728 12.33 13.30 36.98
CA GLU A 728 13.69 13.78 37.23
C GLU A 728 13.80 14.51 38.58
N LYS A 729 12.82 15.37 38.91
CA LYS A 729 12.78 16.07 40.21
C LYS A 729 12.68 15.09 41.39
N LYS A 730 11.88 14.03 41.26
CA LYS A 730 11.79 12.96 42.27
C LYS A 730 13.11 12.20 42.40
N LYS A 731 13.80 11.95 41.30
CA LYS A 731 15.11 11.29 41.29
C LYS A 731 16.15 12.13 42.04
N LYS A 732 16.27 13.43 41.72
CA LYS A 732 17.19 14.35 42.41
C LYS A 732 16.92 14.42 43.93
N ARG A 733 15.65 14.48 44.34
CA ARG A 733 15.27 14.43 45.77
C ARG A 733 15.66 13.13 46.46
N ARG A 734 15.59 12.00 45.77
CA ARG A 734 16.03 10.71 46.31
C ARG A 734 17.54 10.62 46.45
N GLU A 735 18.27 11.09 45.45
CA GLU A 735 19.74 11.14 45.49
C GLU A 735 20.23 12.09 46.59
N SER A 736 19.59 13.24 46.79
CA SER A 736 19.90 14.13 47.91
C SER A 736 19.58 13.51 49.27
N ASN A 737 18.44 12.83 49.40
CA ASN A 737 18.09 12.15 50.66
C ASN A 737 19.00 10.97 50.95
N ALA A 738 19.45 10.22 49.94
CA ALA A 738 20.41 9.13 50.12
C ALA A 738 21.80 9.66 50.51
N ALA A 739 22.25 10.77 49.92
CA ALA A 739 23.52 11.42 50.27
C ALA A 739 23.49 12.08 51.67
N GLY A 740 22.32 12.56 52.11
CA GLY A 740 22.14 13.11 53.46
C GLY A 740 21.98 12.08 54.57
N ILE A 741 21.84 10.78 54.23
CA ILE A 741 21.79 9.66 55.20
C ILE A 741 23.18 8.99 55.31
N SER A 742 24.11 9.28 54.38
CA SER A 742 25.49 8.79 54.43
C SER A 742 26.48 9.73 55.13
N ASN A 743 26.04 10.92 55.53
CA ASN A 743 26.72 11.85 56.44
C ASN A 743 26.02 11.82 57.79
#